data_AF-A0A7H0I1I9-F1
#
_entry.id   AF-A0A7H0I1I9-F1
#
_cell.length_a   1.000
_cell.length_b   1.000
_cell.length_c   1.000
_cell.angle_alpha   90.00
_cell.angle_beta   90.00
_cell.angle_gamma   90.00
#
_symmetry.space_group_name_H-M   'P 1'
#
loop_
_entity.id
_entity.type
_entity.pdbx_description
1 polymer ?
#
loop_
_entity_poly.entity_id
_entity_poly.type
_entity_poly.pdbx_seq_one_letter_code
_entity_poly.pdbx_strand_id
1 'polypeptide(L)'
;MTGSHNTVLVQFVAGAVGPASLEELAAASRTRLVQRWHAVGVPVATAAAFADDPQVGALPVEVAALPEFGVVVLEGVLGAGKSVAAERQHQQDIAAASTDERAPIPVRLAAKDFQGNLIDAATYAARLLGDPAVRGVRLVVDGLEEPGPIRGAELLSQALSWTASAAGARWRILATARPGLEVEAELRKTMPELTGDEAAALMDRLGGDGSAVQSSPMVRSVLCRPLFTIIGARIQQDHGRLPHSPIAFLDALVTRALRDVGSVKEARAERLIQQLAAACLSGGGLAAAADVGSPGETQALLETRLVVRHGNRHLMFALPVLEQYFAGQALLATGVPDEVMQSMELLDRWRYGLAMAIASGGWESVRRVIEPLLRSHPGVAAWATHEALPHTAPSREGPMPDLTADVVSRRLQGALDSWMRALRPAGGHVFLHMNGAGSVTVDAGLNGNELWLHILRRDGKHTPGLAIPATERWTEPHGVRPLAGWFGSVATDYGAWPWQTTLALLSSHLGDLCTHREFDLTSCDAYTRERLWLAGADLLHLPAGRFTPLRGADVYQALQTRLYGTSRRLPVRSTFGRRFTGRRAELLRLDEELSSGRWTDSHGMLHHPYTIPDQERRPQVEWVWDTYSAENLRLCTEQILTAAVEIYAALVDTWFPHLKETLGLASAAPATLIADLYTPPLGGTYDPPLMRLNLRPSSSNSITVRLVASLEDLYAPAPNGAADRAQTAKSPWARPSTPAISEPEIFDEAPAIRYAYAWLHEDLHRLHLTGEGPRTASTGLP
;
A
#
# COMPACT_ATOMS: atom_id res chain seq x y z
N MET A 1 49.89 -22.28 12.14
CA MET A 1 49.04 -21.35 11.38
C MET A 1 47.67 -21.97 11.24
N THR A 2 46.84 -21.80 12.26
CA THR A 2 45.51 -22.41 12.42
C THR A 2 44.46 -21.35 12.09
N GLY A 3 43.91 -21.40 10.87
CA GLY A 3 42.78 -20.56 10.48
C GLY A 3 41.49 -21.11 11.08
N SER A 4 40.84 -20.35 11.95
CA SER A 4 39.50 -20.63 12.45
C SER A 4 38.48 -20.44 11.32
N HIS A 5 37.86 -21.52 10.86
CA HIS A 5 36.77 -21.45 9.89
C HIS A 5 35.50 -20.86 10.55
N ASN A 6 35.11 -19.65 10.13
CA ASN A 6 33.88 -18.95 10.54
C ASN A 6 32.66 -19.46 9.75
N THR A 7 32.34 -20.75 9.86
CA THR A 7 31.10 -21.29 9.29
C THR A 7 30.15 -21.67 10.42
N VAL A 8 29.08 -20.89 10.60
CA VAL A 8 27.95 -21.31 11.44
C VAL A 8 27.22 -22.42 10.67
N LEU A 9 27.58 -23.67 10.93
CA LEU A 9 26.92 -24.85 10.39
C LEU A 9 25.58 -25.03 11.12
N VAL A 10 24.50 -24.76 10.39
CA VAL A 10 23.14 -24.93 10.88
C VAL A 10 22.67 -26.34 10.51
N GLN A 11 22.58 -27.24 11.49
CA GLN A 11 21.82 -28.49 11.35
C GLN A 11 20.35 -28.21 11.67
N PHE A 12 19.53 -28.05 10.63
CA PHE A 12 18.08 -28.29 10.74
C PHE A 12 17.73 -29.44 9.80
N VAL A 13 17.06 -30.45 10.37
CA VAL A 13 16.56 -31.62 9.64
C VAL A 13 15.34 -31.17 8.82
N ALA A 14 15.38 -31.38 7.51
CA ALA A 14 14.30 -31.01 6.61
C ALA A 14 13.15 -32.03 6.69
N GLY A 15 11.91 -31.53 6.82
CA GLY A 15 10.67 -32.30 6.67
C GLY A 15 9.74 -32.23 7.89
N ALA A 16 8.93 -31.18 7.97
CA ALA A 16 7.66 -31.13 8.72
C ALA A 16 7.63 -31.71 10.16
N VAL A 17 8.56 -31.29 11.03
CA VAL A 17 8.29 -31.23 12.48
C VAL A 17 8.96 -29.94 12.99
N GLY A 18 8.17 -29.01 13.52
CA GLY A 18 8.71 -27.83 14.20
C GLY A 18 9.51 -28.23 15.44
N PRO A 19 10.18 -27.28 16.12
CA PRO A 19 10.87 -27.59 17.38
C PRO A 19 9.90 -28.32 18.33
N ALA A 20 10.30 -29.48 18.80
CA ALA A 20 9.48 -30.39 19.63
C ALA A 20 9.63 -30.09 21.13
N SER A 21 10.52 -29.16 21.50
CA SER A 21 10.75 -28.76 22.87
C SER A 21 10.99 -27.25 23.02
N LEU A 22 10.81 -26.74 24.25
CA LEU A 22 11.13 -25.34 24.59
C LEU A 22 12.64 -25.04 24.47
N GLU A 23 13.50 -26.03 24.70
CA GLU A 23 14.95 -25.89 24.54
C GLU A 23 15.35 -25.70 23.07
N GLU A 24 14.74 -26.46 22.16
CA GLU A 24 14.94 -26.31 20.72
C GLU A 24 14.43 -24.95 20.23
N LEU A 25 13.28 -24.47 20.75
CA LEU A 25 12.78 -23.13 20.49
C LEU A 25 13.76 -22.04 20.95
N ALA A 26 14.29 -22.16 22.18
CA ALA A 26 15.28 -21.22 22.72
C ALA A 26 16.57 -21.20 21.88
N ALA A 27 17.07 -22.37 21.49
CA ALA A 27 18.25 -22.50 20.63
C ALA A 27 18.03 -21.91 19.24
N ALA A 28 16.88 -22.18 18.61
CA ALA A 28 16.50 -21.58 17.33
C ALA A 28 16.38 -20.06 17.43
N SER A 29 15.84 -19.56 18.54
CA SER A 29 15.69 -18.14 18.79
C SER A 29 17.03 -17.42 18.93
N ARG A 30 17.90 -17.94 19.78
CA ARG A 30 19.26 -17.45 19.95
C ARG A 30 20.02 -17.44 18.63
N THR A 31 19.89 -18.51 17.83
CA THR A 31 20.55 -18.64 16.52
C THR A 31 20.13 -17.52 15.57
N ARG A 32 18.83 -17.20 15.49
CA ARG A 32 18.32 -16.12 14.64
C ARG A 32 18.89 -14.76 15.05
N LEU A 33 19.00 -14.47 16.34
CA LEU A 33 19.58 -13.21 16.83
C LEU A 33 21.06 -13.10 16.46
N VAL A 34 21.86 -14.15 16.72
CA VAL A 34 23.29 -14.19 16.36
C VAL A 34 23.47 -13.97 14.86
N GLN A 35 22.68 -14.66 14.03
CA GLN A 35 22.74 -14.53 12.57
C GLN A 35 22.46 -13.09 12.11
N ARG A 36 21.42 -12.45 12.65
CA ARG A 36 21.02 -11.09 12.26
C ARG A 36 22.12 -10.06 12.55
N TRP A 37 22.76 -10.10 13.72
CA TRP A 37 23.86 -9.18 14.02
C TRP A 37 25.15 -9.53 13.28
N HIS A 38 25.45 -10.82 13.11
CA HIS A 38 26.63 -11.25 12.37
C HIS A 38 26.58 -10.83 10.90
N ALA A 39 25.39 -10.89 10.28
CA ALA A 39 25.16 -10.47 8.90
C ALA A 39 25.49 -8.99 8.63
N VAL A 40 25.42 -8.14 9.66
CA VAL A 40 25.72 -6.70 9.56
C VAL A 40 27.12 -6.35 10.06
N GLY A 41 27.98 -7.37 10.19
CA GLY A 41 29.39 -7.20 10.49
C GLY A 41 29.76 -7.27 11.98
N VAL A 42 28.83 -7.58 12.89
CA VAL A 42 29.15 -7.79 14.30
C VAL A 42 29.93 -9.11 14.46
N PRO A 43 31.11 -9.14 15.13
CA PRO A 43 31.85 -10.37 15.39
C PRO A 43 30.98 -11.42 16.09
N VAL A 44 31.14 -12.70 15.73
CA VAL A 44 30.33 -13.81 16.26
C VAL A 44 30.31 -13.83 17.79
N ALA A 45 31.45 -13.57 18.45
CA ALA A 45 31.52 -13.53 19.91
C ALA A 45 30.68 -12.40 20.51
N THR A 46 30.72 -11.20 19.92
CA THR A 46 29.89 -10.06 20.34
C THR A 46 28.41 -10.30 20.03
N ALA A 47 28.09 -10.88 18.86
CA ALA A 47 26.72 -11.25 18.49
C ALA A 47 26.14 -12.31 19.44
N ALA A 48 26.94 -13.29 19.87
CA ALA A 48 26.58 -14.26 20.89
C ALA A 48 26.32 -13.59 22.24
N ALA A 49 27.22 -12.71 22.69
CA ALA A 49 27.04 -11.95 23.92
C ALA A 49 25.77 -11.07 23.89
N PHE A 50 25.48 -10.44 22.73
CA PHE A 50 24.23 -9.71 22.56
C PHE A 50 23.03 -10.65 22.62
N ALA A 51 23.10 -11.85 22.05
CA ALA A 51 21.97 -12.80 22.04
C ALA A 51 21.61 -13.26 23.47
N ASP A 52 22.64 -13.38 24.30
CA ASP A 52 22.55 -13.83 25.68
C ASP A 52 22.17 -12.68 26.65
N ASP A 53 22.29 -11.42 26.22
CA ASP A 53 21.88 -10.23 26.98
C ASP A 53 20.42 -9.83 26.65
N PRO A 54 19.45 -10.07 27.55
CA PRO A 54 18.03 -9.80 27.27
C PRO A 54 17.70 -8.31 27.15
N GLN A 55 18.59 -7.40 27.57
CA GLN A 55 18.39 -5.96 27.44
C GLN A 55 18.68 -5.45 26.02
N VAL A 56 19.52 -6.15 25.26
CA VAL A 56 19.89 -5.72 23.90
C VAL A 56 18.76 -6.02 22.92
N GLY A 57 18.11 -4.96 22.43
CA GLY A 57 17.00 -5.07 21.48
C GLY A 57 15.66 -5.49 22.13
N ALA A 58 15.50 -5.25 23.44
CA ALA A 58 14.22 -5.39 24.13
C ALA A 58 13.16 -4.45 23.55
N LEU A 59 11.88 -4.75 23.82
CA LEU A 59 10.79 -3.82 23.51
C LEU A 59 10.98 -2.52 24.32
N PRO A 60 10.98 -1.34 23.67
CA PRO A 60 11.02 -0.06 24.35
C PRO A 60 9.86 0.09 25.33
N VAL A 61 10.03 0.84 26.41
CA VAL A 61 9.03 0.97 27.49
C VAL A 61 7.69 1.46 26.95
N GLU A 62 7.71 2.33 25.94
CA GLU A 62 6.54 2.89 25.24
C GLU A 62 5.70 1.81 24.55
N VAL A 63 6.32 0.67 24.20
CA VAL A 63 5.71 -0.42 23.44
C VAL A 63 5.69 -1.75 24.21
N ALA A 64 6.37 -1.82 25.37
CA ALA A 64 6.50 -3.01 26.19
C ALA A 64 5.19 -3.42 26.89
N ALA A 65 4.25 -2.49 27.07
CA ALA A 65 2.94 -2.76 27.63
C ALA A 65 2.04 -3.46 26.60
N LEU A 66 2.30 -4.75 26.37
CA LEU A 66 1.45 -5.61 25.57
C LEU A 66 0.23 -6.07 26.38
N PRO A 67 -0.97 -6.14 25.78
CA PRO A 67 -2.14 -6.68 26.44
C PRO A 67 -1.95 -8.17 26.75
N GLU A 68 -2.67 -8.68 27.75
CA GLU A 68 -2.59 -10.09 28.12
C GLU A 68 -3.17 -11.00 27.02
N PHE A 69 -4.18 -10.52 26.30
CA PHE A 69 -4.87 -11.20 25.20
C PHE A 69 -5.16 -10.22 24.06
N GLY A 70 -5.45 -10.74 22.87
CA GLY A 70 -5.75 -9.92 21.68
C GLY A 70 -4.56 -9.78 20.73
N VAL A 71 -4.62 -8.76 19.88
CA VAL A 71 -3.64 -8.53 18.80
C VAL A 71 -2.94 -7.20 18.99
N VAL A 72 -1.62 -7.19 18.78
CA VAL A 72 -0.81 -5.97 18.68
C VAL A 72 0.03 -6.04 17.42
N VAL A 73 0.08 -4.94 16.67
CA VAL A 73 0.94 -4.79 15.50
C VAL A 73 2.02 -3.77 15.82
N LEU A 74 3.27 -4.24 15.89
CA LEU A 74 4.45 -3.41 16.00
C LEU A 74 4.85 -2.89 14.62
N GLU A 75 4.54 -1.64 14.34
CA GLU A 75 4.80 -0.97 13.08
C GLU A 75 6.09 -0.15 13.15
N GLY A 76 6.88 -0.12 12.08
CA GLY A 76 8.09 0.69 12.04
C GLY A 76 8.88 0.53 10.76
N VAL A 77 9.69 1.51 10.44
CA VAL A 77 10.46 1.54 9.18
C VAL A 77 11.52 0.44 9.11
N LEU A 78 12.09 0.27 7.92
CA LEU A 78 13.21 -0.64 7.69
C LEU A 78 14.38 -0.29 8.64
N GLY A 79 14.92 -1.30 9.31
CA GLY A 79 16.07 -1.15 10.22
C GLY A 79 15.72 -0.69 11.64
N ALA A 80 14.45 -0.42 11.96
CA ALA A 80 14.00 0.02 13.29
C ALA A 80 14.11 -1.04 14.41
N GLY A 81 14.49 -2.29 14.09
CA GLY A 81 14.68 -3.34 15.11
C GLY A 81 13.45 -4.17 15.49
N LYS A 82 12.31 -4.00 14.78
CA LYS A 82 11.05 -4.74 15.05
C LYS A 82 11.22 -6.25 15.24
N SER A 83 11.89 -6.92 14.30
CA SER A 83 12.08 -8.38 14.37
C SER A 83 12.98 -8.81 15.52
N VAL A 84 13.89 -7.95 15.98
CA VAL A 84 14.72 -8.21 17.16
C VAL A 84 13.87 -8.07 18.43
N ALA A 85 13.06 -7.01 18.52
CA ALA A 85 12.16 -6.79 19.65
C ALA A 85 11.09 -7.89 19.78
N ALA A 86 10.48 -8.28 18.67
CA ALA A 86 9.53 -9.39 18.63
C ALA A 86 10.19 -10.73 19.03
N GLU A 87 11.46 -10.93 18.65
CA GLU A 87 12.22 -12.10 19.07
C GLU A 87 12.57 -12.09 20.56
N ARG A 88 12.84 -10.92 21.15
CA ARG A 88 13.01 -10.79 22.60
C ARG A 88 11.72 -11.12 23.35
N GLN A 89 10.58 -10.68 22.85
CA GLN A 89 9.31 -11.08 23.44
C GLN A 89 9.11 -12.60 23.36
N HIS A 90 9.47 -13.22 22.23
CA HIS A 90 9.40 -14.69 22.09
C HIS A 90 10.33 -15.41 23.09
N GLN A 91 11.56 -14.92 23.31
CA GLN A 91 12.47 -15.47 24.33
C GLN A 91 11.90 -15.35 25.74
N GLN A 92 11.26 -14.23 26.08
CA GLN A 92 10.57 -14.05 27.35
C GLN A 92 9.41 -15.04 27.51
N ASP A 93 8.64 -15.27 26.44
CA ASP A 93 7.52 -16.21 26.46
C ASP A 93 8.01 -17.66 26.59
N ILE A 94 9.15 -18.01 25.98
CA ILE A 94 9.81 -19.32 26.18
C ILE A 94 10.28 -19.48 27.63
N ALA A 95 10.91 -18.45 28.20
CA ALA A 95 11.37 -18.48 29.59
C ALA A 95 10.19 -18.58 30.58
N ALA A 96 9.08 -17.90 30.32
CA ALA A 96 7.87 -18.04 31.13
C ALA A 96 7.33 -19.48 31.06
N ALA A 97 7.22 -20.03 29.85
CA ALA A 97 6.73 -21.39 29.62
C ALA A 97 7.64 -22.50 30.17
N SER A 98 8.93 -22.24 30.36
CA SER A 98 9.85 -23.19 31.00
C SER A 98 9.77 -23.16 32.53
N THR A 99 9.32 -22.04 33.12
CA THR A 99 9.15 -21.88 34.56
C THR A 99 7.74 -22.21 35.06
N ASP A 100 6.72 -22.07 34.22
CA ASP A 100 5.32 -22.33 34.55
C ASP A 100 4.66 -23.19 33.47
N GLU A 101 4.28 -24.42 33.83
CA GLU A 101 3.58 -25.36 32.94
C GLU A 101 2.21 -24.84 32.48
N ARG A 102 1.60 -23.89 33.23
CA ARG A 102 0.33 -23.26 32.87
C ARG A 102 0.50 -22.04 31.98
N ALA A 103 1.73 -21.55 31.79
CA ALA A 103 1.94 -20.40 30.92
C ALA A 103 1.55 -20.73 29.46
N PRO A 104 1.09 -19.75 28.69
CA PRO A 104 0.65 -19.98 27.32
C PRO A 104 1.79 -20.41 26.40
N ILE A 105 1.46 -21.18 25.36
CA ILE A 105 2.46 -21.84 24.51
C ILE A 105 3.14 -20.80 23.59
N PRO A 106 4.47 -20.66 23.61
CA PRO A 106 5.19 -19.73 22.75
C PRO A 106 5.28 -20.27 21.32
N VAL A 107 4.84 -19.48 20.34
CA VAL A 107 4.90 -19.82 18.91
C VAL A 107 5.46 -18.62 18.14
N ARG A 108 6.36 -18.88 17.19
CA ARG A 108 6.85 -17.87 16.23
C ARG A 108 6.61 -18.37 14.81
N LEU A 109 6.03 -17.52 13.98
CA LEU A 109 5.89 -17.71 12.54
C LEU A 109 6.48 -16.51 11.79
N ALA A 110 7.04 -16.74 10.60
CA ALA A 110 7.34 -15.66 9.65
C ALA A 110 6.23 -15.63 8.60
N ALA A 111 5.63 -14.47 8.33
CA ALA A 111 4.43 -14.39 7.50
C ALA A 111 4.67 -14.86 6.05
N LYS A 112 5.89 -14.66 5.52
CA LYS A 112 6.27 -15.10 4.18
C LYS A 112 6.36 -16.63 4.00
N ASP A 113 6.54 -17.38 5.09
CA ASP A 113 6.87 -18.81 5.04
C ASP A 113 5.63 -19.72 4.94
N PHE A 114 4.41 -19.19 5.03
CA PHE A 114 3.19 -20.01 4.96
C PHE A 114 2.05 -19.35 4.17
N GLN A 115 1.44 -20.14 3.29
CA GLN A 115 0.35 -19.71 2.39
C GLN A 115 -1.05 -20.09 2.93
N GLY A 116 -1.12 -20.87 4.01
CA GLY A 116 -2.37 -21.38 4.60
C GLY A 116 -2.93 -20.54 5.76
N ASN A 117 -3.98 -20.98 6.43
CA ASN A 117 -4.58 -20.24 7.55
C ASN A 117 -3.58 -20.02 8.72
N LEU A 118 -3.51 -18.80 9.25
CA LEU A 118 -2.62 -18.40 10.35
C LEU A 118 -2.86 -19.23 11.62
N ILE A 119 -4.13 -19.40 11.97
CA ILE A 119 -4.54 -20.07 13.20
C ILE A 119 -4.27 -21.55 13.11
N ASP A 120 -4.50 -22.18 11.96
CA ASP A 120 -4.15 -23.59 11.73
C ASP A 120 -2.64 -23.82 11.86
N ALA A 121 -1.82 -22.95 11.25
CA ALA A 121 -0.36 -23.04 11.33
C ALA A 121 0.14 -22.85 12.78
N ALA A 122 -0.39 -21.84 13.48
CA ALA A 122 -0.05 -21.58 14.88
C ALA A 122 -0.49 -22.71 15.81
N THR A 123 -1.69 -23.26 15.59
CA THR A 123 -2.23 -24.39 16.36
C THR A 123 -1.40 -25.65 16.14
N TYR A 124 -1.00 -25.92 14.90
CA TYR A 124 -0.13 -27.04 14.58
C TYR A 124 1.22 -26.93 15.30
N ALA A 125 1.85 -25.76 15.25
CA ALA A 125 3.10 -25.50 15.96
C ALA A 125 2.94 -25.62 17.49
N ALA A 126 1.85 -25.09 18.05
CA ALA A 126 1.58 -25.14 19.48
C ALA A 126 1.35 -26.57 20.00
N ARG A 127 0.68 -27.42 19.21
CA ARG A 127 0.37 -28.82 19.58
C ARG A 127 1.59 -29.69 19.83
N LEU A 128 2.75 -29.32 19.29
CA LEU A 128 4.01 -30.01 19.56
C LEU A 128 4.49 -29.79 21.01
N LEU A 129 4.02 -28.74 21.68
CA LEU A 129 4.49 -28.30 23.00
C LEU A 129 3.41 -28.38 24.10
N GLY A 130 2.15 -28.61 23.71
CA GLY A 130 1.02 -28.76 24.63
C GLY A 130 -0.34 -28.53 23.97
N ASP A 131 -1.41 -28.55 24.75
CA ASP A 131 -2.76 -28.26 24.24
C ASP A 131 -3.05 -26.75 24.24
N PRO A 132 -3.17 -26.10 23.05
CA PRO A 132 -3.46 -24.66 22.95
C PRO A 132 -4.85 -24.28 23.47
N ALA A 133 -5.81 -25.21 23.52
CA ALA A 133 -7.15 -24.93 24.06
C ALA A 133 -7.12 -24.75 25.59
N VAL A 134 -6.21 -25.46 26.26
CA VAL A 134 -6.07 -25.41 27.71
C VAL A 134 -5.19 -24.23 28.13
N ARG A 135 -4.01 -24.09 27.52
CA ARG A 135 -2.97 -23.14 27.94
C ARG A 135 -3.07 -21.77 27.25
N GLY A 136 -3.73 -21.68 26.10
CA GLY A 136 -3.62 -20.51 25.22
C GLY A 136 -2.26 -20.46 24.49
N VAL A 137 -2.07 -19.41 23.69
CA VAL A 137 -0.88 -19.24 22.84
C VAL A 137 -0.34 -17.81 22.93
N ARG A 138 0.99 -17.67 23.03
CA ARG A 138 1.71 -16.42 22.73
C ARG A 138 2.33 -16.54 21.33
N LEU A 139 1.68 -15.93 20.34
CA LEU A 139 2.07 -16.00 18.94
C LEU A 139 2.83 -14.75 18.53
N VAL A 140 4.01 -14.92 17.95
CA VAL A 140 4.75 -13.88 17.24
C VAL A 140 4.66 -14.12 15.73
N VAL A 141 4.23 -13.12 14.97
CA VAL A 141 4.20 -13.15 13.50
C VAL A 141 5.14 -12.07 12.95
N ASP A 142 6.29 -12.49 12.39
CA ASP A 142 7.29 -11.55 11.86
C ASP A 142 7.00 -11.21 10.39
N GLY A 143 6.82 -9.92 10.08
CA GLY A 143 6.76 -9.34 8.74
C GLY A 143 5.43 -9.53 8.01
N LEU A 144 4.31 -9.07 8.56
CA LEU A 144 2.98 -9.20 7.94
C LEU A 144 2.92 -8.67 6.50
N GLU A 145 3.73 -7.67 6.16
CA GLU A 145 3.77 -7.11 4.81
C GLU A 145 4.57 -7.97 3.81
N GLU A 146 5.44 -8.86 4.27
CA GLU A 146 6.34 -9.62 3.40
C GLU A 146 5.60 -10.48 2.35
N PRO A 147 4.48 -11.17 2.66
CA PRO A 147 3.72 -11.92 1.66
C PRO A 147 2.81 -11.05 0.77
N GLY A 148 2.85 -9.72 0.89
CA GLY A 148 1.97 -8.79 0.18
C GLY A 148 0.98 -8.08 1.12
N PRO A 149 0.49 -6.87 0.78
CA PRO A 149 -0.37 -6.07 1.66
C PRO A 149 -1.72 -6.76 1.92
N ILE A 150 -2.28 -7.43 0.90
CA ILE A 150 -3.52 -8.20 1.02
C ILE A 150 -3.35 -9.32 2.03
N ARG A 151 -2.30 -10.10 1.83
CA ARG A 151 -2.06 -11.29 2.62
C ARG A 151 -1.77 -10.90 4.06
N GLY A 152 -1.01 -9.83 4.27
CA GLY A 152 -0.82 -9.22 5.58
C GLY A 152 -2.13 -8.82 6.25
N ALA A 153 -3.03 -8.14 5.54
CA ALA A 153 -4.34 -7.74 6.06
C ALA A 153 -5.26 -8.94 6.35
N GLU A 154 -5.22 -9.97 5.50
CA GLU A 154 -5.95 -11.22 5.72
C GLU A 154 -5.45 -11.94 6.99
N LEU A 155 -4.12 -12.06 7.15
CA LEU A 155 -3.50 -12.66 8.35
C LEU A 155 -3.87 -11.87 9.62
N LEU A 156 -3.88 -10.53 9.54
CA LEU A 156 -4.31 -9.67 10.64
C LEU A 156 -5.79 -9.86 10.98
N SER A 157 -6.66 -9.94 9.97
CA SER A 157 -8.09 -10.21 10.17
C SER A 157 -8.33 -11.58 10.81
N GLN A 158 -7.62 -12.62 10.36
CA GLN A 158 -7.68 -13.95 10.96
C GLN A 158 -7.28 -13.90 12.45
N ALA A 159 -6.24 -13.14 12.80
CA ALA A 159 -5.81 -12.93 14.18
C ALA A 159 -6.89 -12.22 15.02
N LEU A 160 -7.50 -11.15 14.50
CA LEU A 160 -8.55 -10.39 15.18
C LEU A 160 -9.81 -11.22 15.40
N SER A 161 -10.31 -11.87 14.35
CA SER A 161 -11.49 -12.72 14.43
C SER A 161 -11.30 -13.89 15.40
N TRP A 162 -10.11 -14.50 15.41
CA TRP A 162 -9.80 -15.58 16.34
C TRP A 162 -9.78 -15.10 17.80
N THR A 163 -9.08 -14.01 18.09
CA THR A 163 -8.96 -13.48 19.45
C THR A 163 -10.26 -12.93 20.01
N ALA A 164 -11.20 -12.51 19.15
CA ALA A 164 -12.57 -12.16 19.54
C ALA A 164 -13.46 -13.39 19.84
N SER A 165 -13.07 -14.60 19.39
CA SER A 165 -13.83 -15.82 19.63
C SER A 165 -13.56 -16.41 21.02
N ALA A 166 -14.52 -17.17 21.56
CA ALA A 166 -14.34 -17.88 22.83
C ALA A 166 -13.14 -18.85 22.83
N ALA A 167 -12.79 -19.44 21.68
CA ALA A 167 -11.66 -20.36 21.55
C ALA A 167 -10.30 -19.64 21.54
N GLY A 168 -10.26 -18.41 21.00
CA GLY A 168 -9.05 -17.59 20.92
C GLY A 168 -8.89 -16.57 22.04
N ALA A 169 -9.85 -16.47 22.97
CA ALA A 169 -9.84 -15.49 24.06
C ALA A 169 -8.58 -15.55 24.96
N ARG A 170 -7.85 -16.66 24.96
CA ARG A 170 -6.58 -16.85 25.70
C ARG A 170 -5.32 -16.60 24.87
N TRP A 171 -5.46 -16.12 23.65
CA TRP A 171 -4.34 -15.89 22.73
C TRP A 171 -3.87 -14.45 22.82
N ARG A 172 -2.55 -14.27 22.75
CA ARG A 172 -1.92 -12.97 22.48
C ARG A 172 -1.11 -13.10 21.21
N ILE A 173 -1.34 -12.20 20.27
CA ILE A 173 -0.67 -12.18 18.97
C ILE A 173 0.11 -10.87 18.84
N LEU A 174 1.43 -10.96 18.75
CA LEU A 174 2.33 -9.85 18.42
C LEU A 174 2.78 -10.00 16.97
N ALA A 175 2.34 -9.10 16.11
CA ALA A 175 2.77 -9.05 14.72
C ALA A 175 3.74 -7.90 14.48
N THR A 176 4.66 -8.03 13.51
CA THR A 176 5.49 -6.91 13.03
C THR A 176 5.08 -6.53 11.62
N ALA A 177 5.09 -5.22 11.31
CA ALA A 177 4.77 -4.71 9.98
C ALA A 177 5.63 -3.49 9.61
N ARG A 178 5.85 -3.24 8.32
CA ARG A 178 6.26 -1.91 7.82
C ARG A 178 5.05 -0.97 7.75
N PRO A 179 5.26 0.36 7.80
CA PRO A 179 4.22 1.32 7.46
C PRO A 179 3.61 1.01 6.10
N GLY A 180 2.32 1.24 5.94
CA GLY A 180 1.57 0.99 4.71
C GLY A 180 0.61 -0.19 4.77
N LEU A 181 0.66 -1.02 5.82
CA LEU A 181 -0.46 -1.89 6.16
C LEU A 181 -1.51 -1.08 6.93
N GLU A 182 -2.77 -1.16 6.50
CA GLU A 182 -3.86 -0.54 7.24
C GLU A 182 -4.11 -1.30 8.54
N VAL A 183 -3.87 -0.60 9.65
CA VAL A 183 -4.01 -1.14 11.00
C VAL A 183 -4.75 -0.10 11.83
N GLU A 184 -5.78 -0.54 12.56
CA GLU A 184 -6.50 0.31 13.50
C GLU A 184 -5.55 0.91 14.55
N ALA A 185 -5.77 2.18 14.90
CA ALA A 185 -4.88 2.91 15.80
C ALA A 185 -4.73 2.25 17.18
N GLU A 186 -5.76 1.52 17.64
CA GLU A 186 -5.76 0.82 18.93
C GLU A 186 -4.84 -0.42 18.94
N LEU A 187 -4.73 -1.10 17.79
CA LEU A 187 -3.89 -2.28 17.61
C LEU A 187 -2.44 -1.91 17.29
N ARG A 188 -2.24 -0.72 16.69
CA ARG A 188 -0.95 -0.23 16.24
C ARG A 188 -0.11 0.26 17.41
N LYS A 189 1.12 -0.25 17.48
CA LYS A 189 2.19 0.32 18.30
C LYS A 189 3.35 0.71 17.40
N THR A 190 3.70 1.99 17.36
CA THR A 190 4.84 2.46 16.57
C THR A 190 6.13 2.17 17.31
N MET A 191 7.05 1.45 16.65
CA MET A 191 8.40 1.23 17.13
C MET A 191 9.17 2.56 17.07
N PRO A 192 9.60 3.12 18.22
CA PRO A 192 10.37 4.35 18.24
C PRO A 192 11.76 4.13 17.61
N GLU A 193 12.28 5.18 16.99
CA GLU A 193 13.70 5.23 16.62
C GLU A 193 14.57 5.40 17.88
N LEU A 194 15.84 5.01 17.79
CA LEU A 194 16.82 5.31 18.83
C LEU A 194 16.95 6.83 18.97
N THR A 195 16.99 7.31 20.21
CA THR A 195 17.43 8.66 20.50
C THR A 195 18.86 8.87 19.99
N GLY A 196 19.26 10.12 19.78
CA GLY A 196 20.63 10.44 19.35
C GLY A 196 21.68 9.89 20.32
N ASP A 197 21.37 9.89 21.61
CA ASP A 197 22.26 9.40 22.67
C ASP A 197 22.33 7.87 22.69
N GLU A 198 21.21 7.17 22.50
CA GLU A 198 21.19 5.70 22.37
C GLU A 198 21.93 5.23 21.11
N ALA A 199 21.74 5.92 19.99
CA ALA A 199 22.46 5.65 18.76
C ALA A 199 23.96 5.88 18.94
N ALA A 200 24.37 6.97 19.59
CA ALA A 200 25.78 7.26 19.88
C ALA A 200 26.38 6.18 20.80
N ALA A 201 25.68 5.82 21.88
CA ALA A 201 26.12 4.79 22.82
C ALA A 201 26.25 3.40 22.15
N LEU A 202 25.31 3.04 21.26
CA LEU A 202 25.40 1.81 20.48
C LEU A 202 26.59 1.85 19.50
N MET A 203 26.83 3.00 18.87
CA MET A 203 27.95 3.21 17.97
C MET A 203 29.30 3.06 18.69
N ASP A 204 29.46 3.70 19.85
CA ASP A 204 30.64 3.60 20.71
C ASP A 204 30.85 2.16 21.21
N ARG A 205 29.78 1.48 21.66
CA ARG A 205 29.83 0.08 22.11
C ARG A 205 30.32 -0.87 21.01
N LEU A 206 30.05 -0.54 19.75
CA LEU A 206 30.49 -1.31 18.58
C LEU A 206 31.86 -0.88 18.06
N GLY A 207 32.48 0.14 18.67
CA GLY A 207 33.81 0.67 18.38
C GLY A 207 33.84 1.69 17.23
N GLY A 208 32.71 2.37 16.96
CA GLY A 208 32.68 3.60 16.15
C GLY A 208 32.86 4.85 17.01
N ASP A 209 32.57 6.01 16.43
CA ASP A 209 32.57 7.33 17.08
C ASP A 209 31.14 7.88 17.15
N GLY A 210 30.53 7.79 18.34
CA GLY A 210 29.17 8.24 18.61
C GLY A 210 28.93 9.72 18.38
N SER A 211 29.98 10.56 18.36
CA SER A 211 29.82 11.99 18.02
C SER A 211 29.35 12.20 16.58
N ALA A 212 29.60 11.21 15.71
CA ALA A 212 29.21 11.26 14.31
C ALA A 212 27.69 11.17 14.09
N VAL A 213 26.93 10.68 15.08
CA VAL A 213 25.46 10.73 15.07
C VAL A 213 24.95 12.17 14.99
N GLN A 214 25.69 13.13 15.56
CA GLN A 214 25.33 14.55 15.55
C GLN A 214 25.99 15.34 14.41
N SER A 215 26.71 14.67 13.49
CA SER A 215 27.48 15.33 12.43
C SER A 215 26.62 16.04 11.39
N SER A 216 25.43 15.49 11.09
CA SER A 216 24.45 16.07 10.17
C SER A 216 23.05 15.48 10.44
N PRO A 217 21.98 16.27 10.31
CA PRO A 217 20.59 15.79 10.38
C PRO A 217 20.28 14.60 9.46
N MET A 218 20.83 14.56 8.25
CA MET A 218 20.63 13.44 7.31
C MET A 218 21.30 12.16 7.79
N VAL A 219 22.53 12.26 8.29
CA VAL A 219 23.24 11.11 8.85
C VAL A 219 22.53 10.63 10.12
N ARG A 220 22.10 11.57 10.96
CA ARG A 220 21.35 11.30 12.19
C ARG A 220 20.06 10.52 11.92
N SER A 221 19.24 10.96 10.96
CA SER A 221 17.97 10.28 10.63
C SER A 221 18.16 8.87 10.07
N VAL A 222 19.36 8.53 9.58
CA VAL A 222 19.70 7.16 9.22
C VAL A 222 20.24 6.39 10.43
N LEU A 223 21.18 6.97 11.18
CA LEU A 223 21.82 6.33 12.33
C LEU A 223 20.92 6.14 13.56
N CYS A 224 19.81 6.86 13.68
CA CYS A 224 18.79 6.61 14.72
C CYS A 224 18.06 5.28 14.53
N ARG A 225 18.29 4.55 13.43
CA ARG A 225 17.77 3.19 13.23
C ARG A 225 18.86 2.15 13.55
N PRO A 226 18.61 1.20 14.47
CA PRO A 226 19.63 0.27 14.98
C PRO A 226 20.47 -0.44 13.91
N LEU A 227 19.84 -0.89 12.82
CA LEU A 227 20.54 -1.55 11.71
C LEU A 227 21.64 -0.65 11.15
N PHE A 228 21.32 0.61 10.86
CA PHE A 228 22.25 1.54 10.24
C PHE A 228 23.27 2.08 11.24
N THR A 229 22.93 2.17 12.54
CA THR A 229 23.92 2.42 13.60
C THR A 229 25.02 1.36 13.59
N ILE A 230 24.64 0.07 13.51
CA ILE A 230 25.59 -1.05 13.49
C ILE A 230 26.49 -0.99 12.24
N ILE A 231 25.90 -0.74 11.08
CA ILE A 231 26.65 -0.58 9.82
C ILE A 231 27.58 0.64 9.91
N GLY A 232 27.10 1.78 10.42
CA GLY A 232 27.86 3.01 10.57
C GLY A 232 29.09 2.85 11.46
N ALA A 233 28.95 2.17 12.60
CA ALA A 233 30.08 1.84 13.46
C ALA A 233 31.17 1.05 12.71
N ARG A 234 30.78 0.11 11.85
CA ARG A 234 31.72 -0.67 11.04
C ARG A 234 32.40 0.15 9.95
N ILE A 235 31.66 1.04 9.28
CA ILE A 235 32.24 1.96 8.28
C ILE A 235 33.34 2.81 8.91
N GLN A 236 33.11 3.35 10.12
CA GLN A 236 34.10 4.19 10.80
C GLN A 236 35.33 3.44 11.29
N GLN A 237 35.18 2.17 11.69
CA GLN A 237 36.32 1.32 12.03
C GLN A 237 37.27 1.10 10.86
N ASP A 238 36.74 1.12 9.64
CA ASP A 238 37.54 1.04 8.41
C ASP A 238 38.01 2.44 7.94
N HIS A 239 37.86 3.47 8.79
CA HIS A 239 38.15 4.88 8.48
C HIS A 239 37.34 5.43 7.29
N GLY A 240 36.17 4.85 7.02
CA GLY A 240 35.24 5.30 5.99
C GLY A 240 34.40 6.51 6.43
N ARG A 241 33.95 7.30 5.46
CA ARG A 241 32.99 8.39 5.70
C ARG A 241 31.57 7.83 5.74
N LEU A 242 30.77 8.29 6.70
CA LEU A 242 29.37 7.91 6.82
C LEU A 242 28.55 8.42 5.62
N PRO A 243 27.73 7.56 4.99
CA PRO A 243 26.80 7.97 3.95
C PRO A 243 25.63 8.80 4.47
N HIS A 244 24.86 9.39 3.54
CA HIS A 244 23.68 10.21 3.85
C HIS A 244 22.33 9.51 3.59
N SER A 245 22.33 8.30 3.01
CA SER A 245 21.11 7.57 2.67
C SER A 245 21.15 6.11 3.11
N PRO A 246 20.01 5.49 3.49
CA PRO A 246 19.93 4.08 3.89
C PRO A 246 20.55 3.11 2.87
N ILE A 247 20.32 3.36 1.58
CA ILE A 247 20.86 2.54 0.49
C ILE A 247 22.38 2.61 0.45
N ALA A 248 22.97 3.80 0.61
CA ALA A 248 24.42 3.94 0.61
C ALA A 248 25.08 3.26 1.82
N PHE A 249 24.38 3.14 2.96
CA PHE A 249 24.84 2.29 4.07
C PHE A 249 24.82 0.80 3.69
N LEU A 250 23.76 0.32 3.04
CA LEU A 250 23.71 -1.07 2.57
C LEU A 250 24.82 -1.34 1.53
N ASP A 251 25.07 -0.40 0.63
CA ASP A 251 26.09 -0.52 -0.41
C ASP A 251 27.50 -0.59 0.20
N ALA A 252 27.76 0.19 1.25
CA ALA A 252 29.00 0.12 2.03
C ALA A 252 29.15 -1.24 2.74
N LEU A 253 28.08 -1.77 3.34
CA LEU A 253 28.07 -3.11 3.95
C LEU A 253 28.40 -4.20 2.92
N VAL A 254 27.74 -4.16 1.76
CA VAL A 254 27.92 -5.14 0.68
C VAL A 254 29.32 -5.06 0.10
N THR A 255 29.80 -3.86 -0.23
CA THR A 255 31.15 -3.62 -0.76
C THR A 255 32.21 -4.22 0.17
N ARG A 256 32.05 -4.01 1.48
CA ARG A 256 32.96 -4.60 2.47
C ARG A 256 32.90 -6.13 2.46
N ALA A 257 31.69 -6.70 2.54
CA ALA A 257 31.50 -8.15 2.59
C ALA A 257 32.05 -8.87 1.34
N LEU A 258 31.99 -8.23 0.16
CA LEU A 258 32.53 -8.77 -1.08
C LEU A 258 34.07 -8.66 -1.16
N ARG A 259 34.66 -7.56 -0.68
CA ARG A 259 36.13 -7.38 -0.63
C ARG A 259 36.83 -8.47 0.19
N ASP A 260 36.20 -8.94 1.26
CA ASP A 260 36.73 -10.00 2.12
C ASP A 260 36.92 -11.35 1.37
N VAL A 261 36.28 -11.53 0.22
CA VAL A 261 36.35 -12.75 -0.62
C VAL A 261 37.44 -12.66 -1.71
N GLY A 262 38.05 -11.47 -1.92
CA GLY A 262 39.13 -11.22 -2.89
C GLY A 262 38.63 -10.86 -4.31
N SER A 263 39.37 -10.00 -5.02
CA SER A 263 38.88 -9.24 -6.20
C SER A 263 38.36 -10.04 -7.40
N VAL A 264 39.00 -11.15 -7.78
CA VAL A 264 38.52 -12.01 -8.88
C VAL A 264 37.25 -12.78 -8.48
N LYS A 265 37.14 -13.10 -7.18
CA LYS A 265 35.96 -13.75 -6.62
C LYS A 265 34.84 -12.76 -6.35
N GLU A 266 35.14 -11.49 -6.08
CA GLU A 266 34.19 -10.40 -5.82
C GLU A 266 33.19 -10.23 -6.98
N ALA A 267 33.65 -9.97 -8.21
CA ALA A 267 32.76 -9.81 -9.37
C ALA A 267 31.98 -11.09 -9.73
N ARG A 268 32.50 -12.27 -9.33
CA ARG A 268 31.79 -13.54 -9.49
C ARG A 268 30.74 -13.74 -8.40
N ALA A 269 31.10 -13.47 -7.15
CA ALA A 269 30.22 -13.55 -5.97
C ALA A 269 29.07 -12.56 -6.10
N GLU A 270 29.32 -11.34 -6.54
CA GLU A 270 28.27 -10.34 -6.79
C GLU A 270 27.21 -10.86 -7.78
N ARG A 271 27.65 -11.40 -8.93
CA ARG A 271 26.73 -12.02 -9.91
C ARG A 271 25.97 -13.20 -9.34
N LEU A 272 26.64 -14.07 -8.58
CA LEU A 272 26.02 -15.24 -7.96
C LEU A 272 25.00 -14.85 -6.88
N ILE A 273 25.25 -13.79 -6.10
CA ILE A 273 24.31 -13.29 -5.10
C ILE A 273 23.11 -12.62 -5.77
N GLN A 274 23.30 -11.89 -6.87
CA GLN A 274 22.19 -11.36 -7.67
C GLN A 274 21.32 -12.50 -8.24
N GLN A 275 21.93 -13.58 -8.73
CA GLN A 275 21.22 -14.78 -9.17
C GLN A 275 20.47 -15.47 -8.02
N LEU A 276 21.10 -15.57 -6.85
CA LEU A 276 20.46 -16.10 -5.64
C LEU A 276 19.24 -15.26 -5.24
N ALA A 277 19.32 -13.93 -5.28
CA ALA A 277 18.20 -13.05 -4.97
C ALA A 277 17.02 -13.28 -5.92
N ALA A 278 17.30 -13.37 -7.22
CA ALA A 278 16.28 -13.67 -8.21
C ALA A 278 15.62 -15.04 -7.95
N ALA A 279 16.42 -16.07 -7.65
CA ALA A 279 15.93 -17.41 -7.34
C ALA A 279 15.11 -17.46 -6.04
N CYS A 280 15.56 -16.77 -4.98
CA CYS A 280 14.83 -16.68 -3.71
C CYS A 280 13.47 -16.01 -3.91
N LEU A 281 13.38 -14.89 -4.63
CA LEU A 281 12.11 -14.21 -4.88
C LEU A 281 11.15 -15.07 -5.70
N SER A 282 11.64 -15.80 -6.70
CA SER A 282 10.83 -16.74 -7.46
C SER A 282 10.42 -17.98 -6.65
N GLY A 283 11.24 -18.40 -5.67
CA GLY A 283 11.06 -19.59 -4.84
C GLY A 283 10.41 -19.37 -3.47
N GLY A 284 9.99 -18.14 -3.12
CA GLY A 284 9.37 -17.83 -1.82
C GLY A 284 10.37 -17.70 -0.67
N GLY A 285 11.57 -17.18 -0.92
CA GLY A 285 12.62 -16.88 0.07
C GLY A 285 13.71 -17.94 0.21
N LEU A 286 13.62 -19.05 -0.55
CA LEU A 286 14.60 -20.13 -0.55
C LEU A 286 15.02 -20.47 -1.98
N ALA A 287 16.31 -20.74 -2.18
CA ALA A 287 16.85 -21.23 -3.45
C ALA A 287 17.64 -22.52 -3.23
N ALA A 288 17.55 -23.48 -4.15
CA ALA A 288 18.40 -24.66 -4.09
C ALA A 288 19.86 -24.26 -4.37
N ALA A 289 20.78 -24.71 -3.52
CA ALA A 289 22.20 -24.38 -3.64
C ALA A 289 22.79 -24.81 -5.00
N ALA A 290 22.29 -25.92 -5.55
CA ALA A 290 22.71 -26.46 -6.84
C ALA A 290 22.31 -25.58 -8.04
N ASP A 291 21.24 -24.78 -7.90
CA ASP A 291 20.74 -23.89 -8.97
C ASP A 291 21.50 -22.56 -8.99
N VAL A 292 22.21 -22.23 -7.91
CA VAL A 292 22.95 -20.97 -7.76
C VAL A 292 24.38 -21.12 -8.25
N GLY A 293 25.06 -22.23 -7.89
CA GLY A 293 26.42 -22.46 -8.34
C GLY A 293 27.05 -23.74 -7.79
N SER A 294 28.31 -23.97 -8.16
CA SER A 294 29.10 -25.11 -7.68
C SER A 294 29.31 -25.06 -6.15
N PRO A 295 29.71 -26.18 -5.50
CA PRO A 295 29.97 -26.19 -4.06
C PRO A 295 31.00 -25.15 -3.60
N GLY A 296 32.04 -24.89 -4.40
CA GLY A 296 33.04 -23.87 -4.10
C GLY A 296 32.50 -22.45 -4.22
N GLU A 297 31.62 -22.20 -5.20
CA GLU A 297 30.92 -20.91 -5.35
C GLU A 297 29.93 -20.69 -4.21
N THR A 298 29.17 -21.71 -3.83
CA THR A 298 28.28 -21.67 -2.65
C THR A 298 29.07 -21.36 -1.38
N GLN A 299 30.25 -21.96 -1.21
CA GLN A 299 31.10 -21.68 -0.05
C GLN A 299 31.60 -20.24 -0.04
N ALA A 300 32.00 -19.70 -1.19
CA ALA A 300 32.37 -18.29 -1.31
C ALA A 300 31.19 -17.35 -0.98
N LEU A 301 29.96 -17.71 -1.33
CA LEU A 301 28.77 -16.94 -0.93
C LEU A 301 28.57 -16.95 0.59
N LEU A 302 28.74 -18.11 1.23
CA LEU A 302 28.63 -18.22 2.69
C LEU A 302 29.72 -17.42 3.42
N GLU A 303 30.92 -17.33 2.84
CA GLU A 303 32.03 -16.53 3.38
C GLU A 303 31.73 -15.02 3.41
N THR A 304 30.86 -14.52 2.52
CA THR A 304 30.38 -13.12 2.56
C THR A 304 29.52 -12.81 3.78
N ARG A 305 28.94 -13.84 4.44
CA ARG A 305 27.98 -13.73 5.55
C ARG A 305 26.64 -13.09 5.20
N LEU A 306 26.46 -12.63 3.96
CA LEU A 306 25.20 -12.10 3.44
C LEU A 306 24.20 -13.23 3.17
N VAL A 307 24.72 -14.45 2.94
CA VAL A 307 23.99 -15.66 2.63
C VAL A 307 24.20 -16.67 3.76
N VAL A 308 23.13 -17.39 4.12
CA VAL A 308 23.16 -18.50 5.06
C VAL A 308 22.62 -19.77 4.42
N ARG A 309 23.03 -20.91 4.98
CA ARG A 309 22.52 -22.21 4.55
C ARG A 309 21.28 -22.58 5.36
N HIS A 310 20.22 -22.99 4.66
CA HIS A 310 18.99 -23.51 5.26
C HIS A 310 18.89 -25.02 5.02
N GLY A 311 19.03 -25.81 6.09
CA GLY A 311 19.23 -27.26 5.99
C GLY A 311 20.48 -27.62 5.17
N ASN A 312 20.43 -28.74 4.44
CA ASN A 312 21.62 -29.20 3.69
C ASN A 312 21.66 -28.72 2.23
N ARG A 313 20.53 -28.32 1.65
CA ARG A 313 20.36 -28.14 0.20
C ARG A 313 19.94 -26.74 -0.24
N HIS A 314 19.57 -25.86 0.68
CA HIS A 314 19.03 -24.55 0.33
C HIS A 314 19.89 -23.40 0.86
N LEU A 315 19.85 -22.29 0.15
CA LEU A 315 20.44 -21.02 0.51
C LEU A 315 19.34 -19.98 0.68
N MET A 316 19.59 -19.02 1.58
CA MET A 316 18.75 -17.84 1.77
C MET A 316 19.61 -16.67 2.23
N PHE A 317 19.06 -15.46 2.15
CA PHE A 317 19.71 -14.28 2.70
C PHE A 317 19.63 -14.26 4.22
N ALA A 318 20.71 -13.80 4.86
CA ALA A 318 20.76 -13.63 6.31
C ALA A 318 19.78 -12.56 6.80
N LEU A 319 19.47 -11.56 5.95
CA LEU A 319 18.50 -10.51 6.21
C LEU A 319 17.60 -10.29 4.98
N PRO A 320 16.27 -10.15 5.15
CA PRO A 320 15.36 -9.87 4.03
C PRO A 320 15.72 -8.60 3.24
N VAL A 321 16.27 -7.58 3.90
CA VAL A 321 16.70 -6.34 3.23
C VAL A 321 17.83 -6.58 2.23
N LEU A 322 18.72 -7.55 2.48
CA LEU A 322 19.81 -7.88 1.55
C LEU A 322 19.27 -8.60 0.31
N GLU A 323 18.30 -9.50 0.49
CA GLU A 323 17.59 -10.14 -0.62
C GLU A 323 16.95 -9.08 -1.53
N GLN A 324 16.23 -8.13 -0.94
CA GLN A 324 15.59 -7.01 -1.65
C GLN A 324 16.64 -6.11 -2.35
N TYR A 325 17.75 -5.83 -1.66
CA TYR A 325 18.85 -5.02 -2.21
C TYR A 325 19.46 -5.67 -3.46
N PHE A 326 19.86 -6.94 -3.38
CA PHE A 326 20.48 -7.63 -4.52
C PHE A 326 19.51 -7.92 -5.65
N ALA A 327 18.22 -8.12 -5.36
CA ALA A 327 17.19 -8.14 -6.38
C ALA A 327 17.13 -6.79 -7.13
N GLY A 328 17.22 -5.67 -6.39
CA GLY A 328 17.31 -4.33 -6.99
C GLY A 328 18.56 -4.17 -7.88
N GLN A 329 19.72 -4.65 -7.43
CA GLN A 329 20.95 -4.63 -8.24
C GLN A 329 20.85 -5.48 -9.50
N ALA A 330 20.20 -6.66 -9.42
CA ALA A 330 19.93 -7.48 -10.59
C ALA A 330 19.07 -6.72 -11.62
N LEU A 331 18.00 -6.05 -11.16
CA LEU A 331 17.13 -5.23 -12.01
C LEU A 331 17.86 -4.06 -12.67
N LEU A 332 18.79 -3.39 -11.96
CA LEU A 332 19.59 -2.32 -12.54
C LEU A 332 20.60 -2.82 -13.59
N ALA A 333 21.10 -4.04 -13.40
CA ALA A 333 22.05 -4.67 -14.31
C ALA A 333 21.37 -5.17 -15.60
N THR A 334 20.24 -5.87 -15.48
CA THR A 334 19.62 -6.61 -16.58
C THR A 334 18.26 -6.07 -17.03
N GLY A 335 17.67 -5.13 -16.30
CA GLY A 335 16.26 -4.74 -16.46
C GLY A 335 15.30 -5.72 -15.76
N VAL A 336 14.01 -5.43 -15.87
CA VAL A 336 12.95 -6.33 -15.35
C VAL A 336 12.82 -7.54 -16.29
N PRO A 337 12.95 -8.79 -15.80
CA PRO A 337 12.79 -9.98 -16.64
C PRO A 337 11.39 -10.08 -17.24
N ASP A 338 11.28 -10.60 -18.47
CA ASP A 338 9.99 -10.75 -19.17
C ASP A 338 9.01 -11.65 -18.41
N GLU A 339 9.50 -12.74 -17.80
CA GLU A 339 8.70 -13.65 -16.97
C GLU A 339 8.07 -12.93 -15.77
N VAL A 340 8.83 -12.01 -15.16
CA VAL A 340 8.33 -11.17 -14.06
C VAL A 340 7.30 -10.19 -14.62
N MET A 341 7.58 -9.51 -15.72
CA MET A 341 6.66 -8.55 -16.35
C MET A 341 5.32 -9.18 -16.78
N GLN A 342 5.29 -10.48 -17.05
CA GLN A 342 4.08 -11.20 -17.47
C GLN A 342 3.29 -11.82 -16.31
N SER A 343 3.79 -11.76 -15.07
CA SER A 343 3.16 -12.38 -13.91
C SER A 343 2.99 -11.38 -12.77
N MET A 344 1.72 -11.05 -12.45
CA MET A 344 1.39 -10.20 -11.31
C MET A 344 1.83 -10.80 -9.97
N GLU A 345 1.84 -12.13 -9.86
CA GLU A 345 2.36 -12.84 -8.70
C GLU A 345 3.86 -12.59 -8.51
N LEU A 346 4.64 -12.71 -9.58
CA LEU A 346 6.06 -12.42 -9.52
C LEU A 346 6.32 -10.93 -9.30
N LEU A 347 5.57 -10.02 -9.94
CA LEU A 347 5.72 -8.58 -9.71
C LEU A 347 5.50 -8.19 -8.24
N ASP A 348 4.50 -8.79 -7.58
CA ASP A 348 4.29 -8.57 -6.15
C ASP A 348 5.47 -9.08 -5.31
N ARG A 349 5.98 -10.28 -5.58
CA ARG A 349 7.18 -10.79 -4.88
C ARG A 349 8.40 -9.90 -5.10
N TRP A 350 8.55 -9.35 -6.31
CA TRP A 350 9.66 -8.47 -6.68
C TRP A 350 9.47 -7.00 -6.28
N ARG A 351 8.31 -6.61 -5.72
CA ARG A 351 7.96 -5.21 -5.47
C ARG A 351 8.98 -4.43 -4.66
N TYR A 352 9.52 -5.02 -3.59
CA TYR A 352 10.56 -4.38 -2.79
C TYR A 352 11.92 -4.38 -3.49
N GLY A 353 12.20 -5.35 -4.37
CA GLY A 353 13.36 -5.31 -5.25
C GLY A 353 13.27 -4.16 -6.26
N LEU A 354 12.08 -3.92 -6.83
CA LEU A 354 11.81 -2.76 -7.71
C LEU A 354 12.01 -1.44 -6.96
N ALA A 355 11.46 -1.30 -5.76
CA ALA A 355 11.67 -0.12 -4.92
C ALA A 355 13.17 0.09 -4.62
N MET A 356 13.92 -0.98 -4.30
CA MET A 356 15.37 -0.91 -4.08
C MET A 356 16.13 -0.49 -5.34
N ALA A 357 15.78 -0.99 -6.52
CA ALA A 357 16.39 -0.59 -7.79
C ALA A 357 16.17 0.91 -8.07
N ILE A 358 14.95 1.40 -7.83
CA ILE A 358 14.60 2.82 -8.02
C ILE A 358 15.36 3.69 -7.00
N ALA A 359 15.53 3.21 -5.77
CA ALA A 359 16.24 3.92 -4.71
C ALA A 359 17.76 3.97 -4.91
N SER A 360 18.37 2.93 -5.49
CA SER A 360 19.83 2.83 -5.65
C SER A 360 20.35 3.28 -7.02
N GLY A 361 19.49 3.31 -8.04
CA GLY A 361 19.91 3.64 -9.40
C GLY A 361 20.10 5.15 -9.68
N GLY A 362 21.04 5.46 -10.58
CA GLY A 362 21.10 6.77 -11.23
C GLY A 362 20.00 6.95 -12.29
N TRP A 363 19.79 8.19 -12.74
CA TRP A 363 18.69 8.56 -13.67
C TRP A 363 18.51 7.60 -14.86
N GLU A 364 19.56 7.28 -15.63
CA GLU A 364 19.44 6.42 -16.81
C GLU A 364 19.15 4.95 -16.46
N SER A 365 19.73 4.42 -15.38
CA SER A 365 19.46 3.04 -14.97
C SER A 365 18.04 2.90 -14.40
N VAL A 366 17.60 3.85 -13.59
CA VAL A 366 16.22 3.91 -13.10
C VAL A 366 15.24 4.04 -14.26
N ARG A 367 15.53 4.92 -15.23
CA ARG A 367 14.69 5.11 -16.42
C ARG A 367 14.52 3.80 -17.21
N ARG A 368 15.58 3.00 -17.35
CA ARG A 368 15.53 1.66 -17.99
C ARG A 368 14.66 0.65 -17.23
N VAL A 369 14.48 0.81 -15.92
CA VAL A 369 13.62 -0.06 -15.10
C VAL A 369 12.17 0.46 -15.07
N ILE A 370 11.97 1.75 -14.81
CA ILE A 370 10.64 2.35 -14.67
C ILE A 370 9.90 2.42 -16.00
N GLU A 371 10.52 2.84 -17.11
CA GLU A 371 9.77 3.05 -18.36
C GLU A 371 9.09 1.78 -18.90
N PRO A 372 9.73 0.59 -18.94
CA PRO A 372 9.05 -0.64 -19.31
C PRO A 372 7.94 -1.02 -18.32
N LEU A 373 8.21 -0.92 -17.01
CA LEU A 373 7.24 -1.24 -15.97
C LEU A 373 6.02 -0.32 -16.06
N LEU A 374 6.23 0.97 -16.29
CA LEU A 374 5.18 1.98 -16.42
C LEU A 374 4.28 1.74 -17.63
N ARG A 375 4.82 1.20 -18.74
CA ARG A 375 4.05 0.86 -19.93
C ARG A 375 3.15 -0.36 -19.73
N SER A 376 3.62 -1.35 -18.98
CA SER A 376 2.90 -2.62 -18.79
C SER A 376 2.01 -2.60 -17.54
N HIS A 377 2.55 -2.10 -16.43
CA HIS A 377 1.98 -2.17 -15.07
C HIS A 377 2.14 -0.84 -14.32
N PRO A 378 1.42 0.22 -14.74
CA PRO A 378 1.57 1.55 -14.15
C PRO A 378 1.30 1.61 -12.64
N GLY A 379 0.42 0.76 -12.10
CA GLY A 379 0.14 0.67 -10.67
C GLY A 379 1.36 0.20 -9.86
N VAL A 380 2.06 -0.83 -10.34
CA VAL A 380 3.29 -1.33 -9.70
C VAL A 380 4.40 -0.29 -9.77
N ALA A 381 4.52 0.43 -10.90
CA ALA A 381 5.49 1.51 -11.04
C ALA A 381 5.21 2.67 -10.06
N ALA A 382 3.94 3.05 -9.89
CA ALA A 382 3.53 4.12 -8.96
C ALA A 382 3.88 3.74 -7.52
N TRP A 383 3.47 2.54 -7.11
CA TRP A 383 3.78 1.99 -5.80
C TRP A 383 5.30 1.95 -5.55
N ALA A 384 6.07 1.33 -6.45
CA ALA A 384 7.52 1.18 -6.28
C ALA A 384 8.26 2.53 -6.25
N THR A 385 7.80 3.52 -7.04
CA THR A 385 8.38 4.88 -7.04
C THR A 385 8.12 5.60 -5.72
N HIS A 386 6.90 5.45 -5.17
CA HIS A 386 6.54 6.04 -3.89
C HIS A 386 7.37 5.43 -2.75
N GLU A 387 7.46 4.10 -2.69
CA GLU A 387 8.18 3.38 -1.62
C GLU A 387 9.70 3.56 -1.65
N ALA A 388 10.28 3.86 -2.81
CA ALA A 388 11.72 3.94 -2.99
C ALA A 388 12.36 5.19 -2.37
N LEU A 389 11.63 6.31 -2.29
CA LEU A 389 12.18 7.63 -1.98
C LEU A 389 11.52 8.22 -0.73
N PRO A 390 12.28 8.99 0.09
CA PRO A 390 11.70 9.65 1.24
C PRO A 390 10.64 10.69 0.81
N HIS A 391 9.53 10.77 1.54
CA HIS A 391 8.44 11.73 1.25
C HIS A 391 8.75 13.16 1.67
N THR A 392 9.71 13.34 2.57
CA THR A 392 10.18 14.65 3.03
C THR A 392 11.71 14.69 2.90
N ALA A 393 12.20 15.73 2.23
CA ALA A 393 13.63 16.03 2.16
C ALA A 393 13.92 17.26 3.04
N PRO A 394 14.91 17.21 3.96
CA PRO A 394 15.27 18.37 4.77
C PRO A 394 15.75 19.50 3.86
N SER A 395 15.22 20.71 4.03
CA SER A 395 15.61 21.87 3.20
C SER A 395 17.10 22.21 3.38
N ARG A 396 17.78 22.52 2.27
CA ARG A 396 19.15 23.05 2.19
C ARG A 396 20.30 22.11 2.56
N GLU A 397 20.01 20.84 2.84
CA GLU A 397 21.03 19.82 3.10
C GLU A 397 20.86 18.66 2.11
N GLY A 398 21.73 18.63 1.11
CA GLY A 398 21.90 17.53 0.17
C GLY A 398 23.17 17.78 -0.66
N PRO A 399 23.96 16.77 -1.03
CA PRO A 399 25.07 16.94 -1.97
C PRO A 399 24.57 17.65 -3.22
N MET A 400 25.13 18.83 -3.52
CA MET A 400 24.78 19.64 -4.69
C MET A 400 24.97 18.82 -5.98
N PRO A 401 23.89 18.44 -6.69
CA PRO A 401 24.03 18.05 -8.07
C PRO A 401 24.22 19.36 -8.86
N ASP A 402 25.33 19.51 -9.58
CA ASP A 402 25.51 20.62 -10.52
C ASP A 402 24.67 20.35 -11.79
N LEU A 403 23.34 20.27 -11.62
CA LEU A 403 22.39 20.04 -12.70
C LEU A 403 21.89 21.39 -13.22
N THR A 404 22.12 21.63 -14.50
CA THR A 404 21.58 22.81 -15.17
C THR A 404 20.05 22.74 -15.22
N ALA A 405 19.39 23.90 -15.19
CA ALA A 405 17.92 23.99 -15.27
C ALA A 405 17.33 23.26 -16.50
N ASP A 406 18.06 23.24 -17.62
CA ASP A 406 17.68 22.49 -18.82
C ASP A 406 17.66 20.97 -18.60
N VAL A 407 18.63 20.42 -17.86
CA VAL A 407 18.62 18.99 -17.49
C VAL A 407 17.48 18.68 -16.52
N VAL A 408 17.27 19.54 -15.51
CA VAL A 408 16.17 19.41 -14.54
C VAL A 408 14.82 19.39 -15.26
N SER A 409 14.59 20.38 -16.13
CA SER A 409 13.35 20.51 -16.92
C SER A 409 13.14 19.31 -17.86
N ARG A 410 14.18 18.84 -18.56
CA ARG A 410 14.09 17.63 -19.40
C ARG A 410 13.69 16.39 -18.62
N ARG A 411 14.29 16.16 -17.44
CA ARG A 411 13.99 14.97 -16.64
C ARG A 411 12.56 14.99 -16.13
N LEU A 412 12.10 16.14 -15.61
CA LEU A 412 10.72 16.31 -15.16
C LEU A 412 9.71 16.21 -16.31
N GLN A 413 9.99 16.83 -17.46
CA GLN A 413 9.16 16.70 -18.65
C GLN A 413 9.04 15.24 -19.09
N GLY A 414 10.16 14.51 -19.20
CA GLY A 414 10.18 13.11 -19.63
C GLY A 414 9.44 12.18 -18.67
N ALA A 415 9.59 12.40 -17.36
CA ALA A 415 8.85 11.65 -16.34
C ALA A 415 7.34 11.94 -16.43
N LEU A 416 6.95 13.23 -16.49
CA LEU A 416 5.55 13.64 -16.58
C LEU A 416 4.86 13.10 -17.83
N ASP A 417 5.50 13.22 -19.00
CA ASP A 417 4.97 12.71 -20.27
C ASP A 417 4.78 11.19 -20.23
N SER A 418 5.68 10.48 -19.55
CA SER A 418 5.62 9.03 -19.41
C SER A 418 4.46 8.60 -18.52
N TRP A 419 4.27 9.24 -17.36
CA TRP A 419 3.13 9.00 -16.49
C TRP A 419 1.80 9.33 -17.18
N MET A 420 1.69 10.52 -17.79
CA MET A 420 0.48 10.95 -18.49
C MET A 420 0.10 10.01 -19.62
N ARG A 421 1.09 9.41 -20.31
CA ARG A 421 0.87 8.42 -21.37
C ARG A 421 0.39 7.08 -20.80
N ALA A 422 1.02 6.60 -19.74
CA ALA A 422 0.70 5.31 -19.13
C ALA A 422 -0.67 5.29 -18.44
N LEU A 423 -1.08 6.43 -17.88
CA LEU A 423 -2.37 6.59 -17.22
C LEU A 423 -3.49 7.02 -18.18
N ARG A 424 -3.28 6.99 -19.50
CA ARG A 424 -4.38 7.33 -20.44
C ARG A 424 -5.52 6.32 -20.30
N PRO A 425 -6.80 6.77 -20.38
CA PRO A 425 -7.22 8.14 -20.68
C PRO A 425 -7.12 9.17 -19.52
N ALA A 426 -7.17 8.74 -18.25
CA ALA A 426 -7.19 9.63 -17.09
C ALA A 426 -6.01 10.63 -17.03
N GLY A 427 -4.80 10.20 -17.35
CA GLY A 427 -3.60 11.06 -17.39
C GLY A 427 -3.69 12.19 -18.41
N GLY A 428 -4.48 12.02 -19.47
CA GLY A 428 -4.81 13.10 -20.40
C GLY A 428 -5.86 14.07 -19.85
N HIS A 429 -6.61 13.68 -18.83
CA HIS A 429 -7.65 14.50 -18.20
C HIS A 429 -7.11 15.41 -17.10
N VAL A 430 -6.07 14.99 -16.37
CA VAL A 430 -5.47 15.71 -15.22
C VAL A 430 -5.27 17.21 -15.45
N PHE A 431 -4.76 17.64 -16.61
CA PHE A 431 -4.53 19.07 -16.91
C PHE A 431 -5.60 19.71 -17.80
N LEU A 432 -6.67 19.00 -18.19
CA LEU A 432 -7.77 19.57 -18.97
C LEU A 432 -8.67 20.50 -18.15
N HIS A 433 -8.58 20.45 -16.82
CA HIS A 433 -9.33 21.26 -15.85
C HIS A 433 -9.05 22.76 -15.95
N MET A 434 -8.09 23.18 -16.78
CA MET A 434 -7.56 24.54 -16.83
C MET A 434 -7.75 25.21 -18.21
N ASN A 435 -8.93 25.01 -18.80
CA ASN A 435 -9.43 25.67 -20.02
C ASN A 435 -8.71 25.33 -21.34
N GLY A 436 -8.62 24.03 -21.69
CA GLY A 436 -8.59 23.56 -23.08
C GLY A 436 -7.64 22.39 -23.40
N ALA A 437 -7.75 21.83 -24.60
CA ALA A 437 -6.94 20.71 -25.09
C ALA A 437 -5.52 21.14 -25.53
N GLY A 438 -4.47 20.46 -25.06
CA GLY A 438 -3.09 20.69 -25.50
C GLY A 438 -2.04 19.97 -24.65
N SER A 439 -0.81 19.88 -25.16
CA SER A 439 0.34 19.35 -24.40
C SER A 439 0.86 20.39 -23.40
N VAL A 440 1.52 19.91 -22.34
CA VAL A 440 2.14 20.74 -21.30
C VAL A 440 3.65 20.80 -21.47
N THR A 441 4.26 21.90 -21.01
CA THR A 441 5.71 22.09 -20.92
C THR A 441 6.09 22.33 -19.47
N VAL A 442 7.17 21.69 -19.03
CA VAL A 442 7.79 21.87 -17.71
C VAL A 442 9.00 22.81 -17.82
N ASP A 443 9.01 23.87 -17.00
CA ASP A 443 10.19 24.71 -16.72
C ASP A 443 10.53 24.59 -15.23
N ALA A 444 11.77 24.24 -14.94
CA ALA A 444 12.18 23.92 -13.58
C ALA A 444 13.67 24.18 -13.36
N GLY A 445 14.04 24.39 -12.09
CA GLY A 445 15.43 24.51 -11.68
C GLY A 445 15.64 24.17 -10.22
N LEU A 446 16.88 23.85 -9.89
CA LEU A 446 17.30 23.51 -8.53
C LEU A 446 18.19 24.61 -7.95
N ASN A 447 18.01 24.89 -6.68
CA ASN A 447 18.95 25.63 -5.85
C ASN A 447 19.30 24.76 -4.63
N GLY A 448 20.43 24.05 -4.69
CA GLY A 448 20.69 22.94 -3.78
C GLY A 448 19.65 21.83 -3.98
N ASN A 449 18.88 21.54 -2.94
CA ASN A 449 17.76 20.60 -3.03
C ASN A 449 16.37 21.27 -3.11
N GLU A 450 16.32 22.60 -3.16
CA GLU A 450 15.08 23.35 -3.38
C GLU A 450 14.76 23.36 -4.88
N LEU A 451 13.65 22.73 -5.27
CA LEU A 451 13.11 22.74 -6.62
C LEU A 451 12.04 23.82 -6.74
N TRP A 452 12.13 24.60 -7.81
CA TRP A 452 11.01 25.36 -8.34
C TRP A 452 10.57 24.74 -9.67
N LEU A 453 9.26 24.64 -9.86
CA LEU A 453 8.63 23.97 -10.99
C LEU A 453 7.45 24.81 -11.47
N HIS A 454 7.40 25.08 -12.78
CA HIS A 454 6.25 25.66 -13.47
C HIS A 454 5.78 24.74 -14.59
N ILE A 455 4.47 24.56 -14.70
CA ILE A 455 3.83 23.82 -15.78
C ILE A 455 3.02 24.80 -16.62
N LEU A 456 3.35 24.86 -17.91
CA LEU A 456 2.71 25.72 -18.89
C LEU A 456 1.98 24.90 -19.94
N ARG A 457 1.01 25.51 -20.61
CA ARG A 457 0.39 24.92 -21.80
C ARG A 457 1.16 25.34 -23.06
N ARG A 458 1.36 24.40 -23.98
CA ARG A 458 1.82 24.74 -25.33
C ARG A 458 0.67 25.32 -26.13
N ASP A 459 0.66 26.65 -26.31
CA ASP A 459 -0.08 27.27 -27.41
C ASP A 459 0.85 27.38 -28.62
N GLY A 460 0.39 26.85 -29.76
CA GLY A 460 1.17 26.38 -30.91
C GLY A 460 2.01 27.42 -31.67
N LYS A 461 2.33 28.57 -31.07
CA LYS A 461 3.19 29.61 -31.64
C LYS A 461 4.19 30.25 -30.66
N HIS A 462 4.05 30.07 -29.34
CA HIS A 462 4.76 30.89 -28.33
C HIS A 462 5.50 30.10 -27.23
N THR A 463 5.79 28.81 -27.41
CA THR A 463 6.58 28.06 -26.40
C THR A 463 7.97 27.73 -26.95
N PRO A 464 8.95 28.66 -26.84
CA PRO A 464 10.32 28.39 -27.27
C PRO A 464 11.05 27.57 -26.20
N GLY A 465 11.52 26.37 -26.54
CA GLY A 465 12.49 25.61 -25.74
C GLY A 465 12.02 25.19 -24.34
N LEU A 466 12.76 24.28 -23.70
CA LEU A 466 12.52 23.83 -22.32
C LEU A 466 12.97 24.85 -21.26
N ALA A 467 13.26 26.10 -21.64
CA ALA A 467 13.80 27.12 -20.77
C ALA A 467 13.04 28.44 -20.98
N ILE A 468 12.25 28.82 -19.98
CA ILE A 468 11.63 30.16 -19.95
C ILE A 468 12.73 31.16 -19.57
N PRO A 469 12.96 32.23 -20.36
CA PRO A 469 13.89 33.30 -19.98
C PRO A 469 13.52 33.86 -18.61
N ALA A 470 14.51 34.16 -17.75
CA ALA A 470 14.26 34.66 -16.39
C ALA A 470 13.38 35.94 -16.35
N THR A 471 13.40 36.72 -17.44
CA THR A 471 12.59 37.92 -17.67
C THR A 471 11.13 37.62 -18.05
N GLU A 472 10.77 36.37 -18.33
CA GLU A 472 9.42 35.91 -18.68
C GLU A 472 8.82 35.00 -17.59
N ARG A 473 9.64 34.55 -16.62
CA ARG A 473 9.21 33.70 -15.49
C ARG A 473 8.18 34.35 -14.56
N TRP A 474 8.07 35.68 -14.60
CA TRP A 474 7.18 36.48 -13.75
C TRP A 474 6.42 37.57 -14.50
N THR A 475 6.63 37.68 -15.81
CA THR A 475 6.09 38.75 -16.64
C THR A 475 5.34 38.12 -17.80
N GLU A 476 4.01 38.22 -17.73
CA GLU A 476 3.04 37.60 -18.61
C GLU A 476 3.40 37.77 -20.10
N PRO A 477 3.92 36.74 -20.79
CA PRO A 477 3.95 36.75 -22.24
C PRO A 477 2.54 36.33 -22.67
N HIS A 478 1.68 37.32 -22.92
CA HIS A 478 0.39 37.13 -23.59
C HIS A 478 -0.62 36.18 -22.91
N GLY A 479 -0.99 36.44 -21.66
CA GLY A 479 -2.22 35.86 -21.08
C GLY A 479 -2.21 34.35 -20.78
N VAL A 480 -1.04 33.71 -20.74
CA VAL A 480 -0.88 32.31 -20.32
C VAL A 480 -0.56 32.27 -18.82
N ARG A 481 -1.57 31.98 -17.97
CA ARG A 481 -1.31 31.67 -16.55
C ARG A 481 -0.56 30.33 -16.44
N PRO A 482 0.46 30.20 -15.56
CA PRO A 482 0.99 28.89 -15.25
C PRO A 482 -0.14 28.01 -14.72
N LEU A 483 -0.22 26.81 -15.27
CA LEU A 483 -1.23 25.81 -14.93
C LEU A 483 -1.02 25.30 -13.50
N ALA A 484 0.25 25.12 -13.11
CA ALA A 484 0.64 24.78 -11.76
C ALA A 484 2.03 25.36 -11.46
N GLY A 485 2.27 25.65 -10.18
CA GLY A 485 3.58 26.05 -9.66
C GLY A 485 3.86 25.29 -8.37
N TRP A 486 5.07 24.74 -8.23
CA TRP A 486 5.50 24.02 -7.04
C TRP A 486 6.88 24.50 -6.58
N PHE A 487 7.02 24.64 -5.26
CA PHE A 487 8.25 25.02 -4.59
C PHE A 487 8.45 24.11 -3.38
N GLY A 488 9.57 23.42 -3.29
CA GLY A 488 9.84 22.53 -2.16
C GLY A 488 11.16 21.78 -2.28
N SER A 489 11.54 21.11 -1.19
CA SER A 489 12.73 20.27 -1.16
C SER A 489 12.48 18.95 -1.87
N VAL A 490 13.46 18.47 -2.64
CA VAL A 490 13.44 17.14 -3.27
C VAL A 490 14.65 16.31 -2.86
N ALA A 491 14.50 14.98 -2.91
CA ALA A 491 15.56 14.05 -2.55
C ALA A 491 16.58 13.92 -3.70
N THR A 492 17.37 14.96 -3.95
CA THR A 492 18.30 15.07 -5.09
C THR A 492 19.34 13.95 -5.18
N ASP A 493 19.62 13.29 -4.06
CA ASP A 493 20.57 12.19 -3.93
C ASP A 493 20.09 10.92 -4.64
N TYR A 494 18.79 10.85 -4.93
CA TYR A 494 18.14 9.74 -5.59
C TYR A 494 17.94 10.05 -7.07
N GLY A 495 18.46 9.20 -7.96
CA GLY A 495 18.30 9.39 -9.41
C GLY A 495 16.84 9.46 -9.87
N ALA A 496 15.92 8.92 -9.07
CA ALA A 496 14.49 8.85 -9.38
C ALA A 496 13.65 10.05 -8.89
N TRP A 497 14.24 11.07 -8.25
CA TRP A 497 13.46 12.21 -7.72
C TRP A 497 12.50 12.87 -8.73
N PRO A 498 12.78 12.96 -10.05
CA PRO A 498 11.83 13.52 -11.01
C PRO A 498 10.57 12.65 -11.17
N TRP A 499 10.70 11.32 -11.08
CA TRP A 499 9.58 10.39 -11.14
C TRP A 499 8.65 10.54 -9.94
N GLN A 500 9.21 10.64 -8.73
CA GLN A 500 8.46 10.87 -7.50
C GLN A 500 7.74 12.22 -7.52
N THR A 501 8.44 13.29 -7.94
CA THR A 501 7.87 14.65 -7.99
C THR A 501 6.68 14.72 -8.95
N THR A 502 6.82 14.15 -10.15
CA THR A 502 5.75 14.13 -11.15
C THR A 502 4.60 13.20 -10.76
N LEU A 503 4.88 12.09 -10.08
CA LEU A 503 3.85 11.22 -9.48
C LEU A 503 3.04 11.97 -8.42
N ALA A 504 3.69 12.69 -7.50
CA ALA A 504 3.01 13.46 -6.46
C ALA A 504 2.08 14.54 -7.03
N LEU A 505 2.53 15.25 -8.07
CA LEU A 505 1.73 16.22 -8.81
C LEU A 505 0.48 15.57 -9.42
N LEU A 506 0.66 14.46 -10.14
CA LEU A 506 -0.47 13.75 -10.75
C LEU A 506 -1.43 13.21 -9.70
N SER A 507 -0.89 12.72 -8.58
CA SER A 507 -1.68 12.16 -7.50
C SER A 507 -2.57 13.19 -6.83
N SER A 508 -2.09 14.41 -6.65
CA SER A 508 -2.91 15.53 -6.16
C SER A 508 -4.10 15.78 -7.09
N HIS A 509 -3.86 15.86 -8.40
CA HIS A 509 -4.92 16.16 -9.36
C HIS A 509 -5.90 14.99 -9.59
N LEU A 510 -5.43 13.74 -9.56
CA LEU A 510 -6.30 12.57 -9.59
C LEU A 510 -7.17 12.48 -8.32
N GLY A 511 -6.62 12.86 -7.16
CA GLY A 511 -7.37 12.99 -5.91
C GLY A 511 -8.48 14.04 -6.01
N ASP A 512 -8.19 15.21 -6.59
CA ASP A 512 -9.20 16.25 -6.86
C ASP A 512 -10.30 15.72 -7.79
N LEU A 513 -9.93 15.02 -8.85
CA LEU A 513 -10.85 14.40 -9.80
C LEU A 513 -11.81 13.41 -9.15
N CYS A 514 -11.29 12.55 -8.26
CA CYS A 514 -12.11 11.59 -7.51
C CYS A 514 -13.02 12.32 -6.53
N THR A 515 -12.50 13.29 -5.79
CA THR A 515 -13.24 14.07 -4.78
C THR A 515 -14.41 14.84 -5.41
N HIS A 516 -14.20 15.42 -6.59
CA HIS A 516 -15.21 16.20 -7.29
C HIS A 516 -16.09 15.37 -8.24
N ARG A 517 -15.86 14.05 -8.34
CA ARG A 517 -16.61 13.11 -9.16
C ARG A 517 -16.68 13.50 -10.64
N GLU A 518 -15.54 13.88 -11.20
CA GLU A 518 -15.47 14.52 -12.54
C GLU A 518 -15.19 13.55 -13.70
N PHE A 519 -15.09 12.24 -13.45
CA PHE A 519 -14.97 11.24 -14.52
C PHE A 519 -16.33 10.93 -15.14
N ASP A 520 -16.42 11.21 -16.43
CA ASP A 520 -17.66 11.09 -17.18
C ASP A 520 -17.85 9.65 -17.71
N LEU A 521 -19.06 9.09 -17.57
CA LEU A 521 -19.39 7.70 -17.93
C LEU A 521 -20.50 7.65 -18.98
N THR A 522 -20.12 7.72 -20.26
CA THR A 522 -21.04 7.76 -21.42
C THR A 522 -21.95 6.56 -21.55
N SER A 523 -21.48 5.38 -21.17
CA SER A 523 -22.13 4.10 -21.46
C SER A 523 -22.69 3.41 -20.22
N CYS A 524 -22.68 4.06 -19.06
CA CYS A 524 -23.15 3.47 -17.81
C CYS A 524 -24.56 3.94 -17.46
N ASP A 525 -25.54 3.07 -17.66
CA ASP A 525 -26.95 3.36 -17.40
C ASP A 525 -27.23 3.67 -15.92
N ALA A 526 -26.54 3.00 -14.98
CA ALA A 526 -26.65 3.29 -13.55
C ALA A 526 -26.18 4.72 -13.22
N TYR A 527 -25.02 5.13 -13.75
CA TYR A 527 -24.50 6.50 -13.62
C TYR A 527 -25.48 7.53 -14.19
N THR A 528 -25.95 7.31 -15.44
CA THR A 528 -26.83 8.25 -16.13
C THR A 528 -28.15 8.46 -15.40
N ARG A 529 -28.78 7.40 -14.88
CA ARG A 529 -30.03 7.50 -14.10
C ARG A 529 -29.88 8.36 -12.86
N GLU A 530 -28.83 8.13 -12.07
CA GLU A 530 -28.59 8.87 -10.83
C GLU A 530 -28.24 10.34 -11.13
N ARG A 531 -27.44 10.62 -12.17
CA ARG A 531 -27.13 11.99 -12.61
C ARG A 531 -28.36 12.75 -13.13
N LEU A 532 -29.22 12.10 -13.92
CA LEU A 532 -30.45 12.70 -14.43
C LEU A 532 -31.41 13.07 -13.28
N TRP A 533 -31.58 12.17 -12.32
CA TRP A 533 -32.41 12.43 -11.14
C TRP A 533 -31.88 13.61 -10.33
N LEU A 534 -30.57 13.65 -10.02
CA LEU A 534 -29.93 14.74 -9.29
C LEU A 534 -30.09 16.08 -10.00
N ALA A 535 -29.78 16.12 -11.30
CA ALA A 535 -29.91 17.32 -12.11
C ALA A 535 -31.38 17.80 -12.14
N GLY A 536 -32.34 16.89 -12.36
CA GLY A 536 -33.76 17.22 -12.39
C GLY A 536 -34.29 17.73 -11.06
N ALA A 537 -33.96 17.07 -9.96
CA ALA A 537 -34.36 17.50 -8.62
C ALA A 537 -33.81 18.89 -8.27
N ASP A 538 -32.57 19.21 -8.65
CA ASP A 538 -31.96 20.52 -8.41
C ASP A 538 -32.47 21.62 -9.34
N LEU A 539 -32.70 21.31 -10.62
CA LEU A 539 -33.29 22.24 -11.59
C LEU A 539 -34.72 22.65 -11.19
N LEU A 540 -35.48 21.71 -10.61
CA LEU A 540 -36.84 21.94 -10.11
C LEU A 540 -36.89 22.36 -8.63
N HIS A 541 -35.74 22.62 -7.99
CA HIS A 541 -35.63 23.07 -6.61
C HIS A 541 -36.34 22.17 -5.57
N LEU A 542 -36.33 20.86 -5.79
CA LEU A 542 -36.92 19.91 -4.86
C LEU A 542 -35.99 19.66 -3.65
N PRO A 543 -36.52 19.62 -2.42
CA PRO A 543 -35.72 19.30 -1.24
C PRO A 543 -35.16 17.87 -1.29
N ALA A 544 -34.05 17.65 -0.58
CA ALA A 544 -33.45 16.33 -0.41
C ALA A 544 -34.44 15.35 0.26
N GLY A 545 -34.36 14.07 -0.11
CA GLY A 545 -35.23 13.01 0.43
C GLY A 545 -36.69 13.04 -0.07
N ARG A 546 -37.01 13.82 -1.11
CA ARG A 546 -38.28 13.68 -1.84
C ARG A 546 -38.11 12.74 -3.02
N PHE A 547 -38.97 11.71 -3.06
CA PHE A 547 -38.95 10.65 -4.07
C PHE A 547 -40.10 10.76 -5.08
N THR A 548 -40.79 11.90 -5.13
CA THR A 548 -41.92 12.11 -6.05
C THR A 548 -41.43 12.13 -7.50
N PRO A 549 -42.01 11.33 -8.42
CA PRO A 549 -41.60 11.32 -9.82
C PRO A 549 -41.68 12.71 -10.46
N LEU A 550 -40.70 13.02 -11.33
CA LEU A 550 -40.57 14.31 -12.01
C LEU A 550 -41.14 14.22 -13.42
N ARG A 551 -41.80 15.26 -13.92
CA ARG A 551 -42.14 15.31 -15.35
C ARG A 551 -40.88 15.56 -16.16
N GLY A 552 -40.50 14.61 -17.03
CA GLY A 552 -39.27 14.71 -17.82
C GLY A 552 -39.22 15.96 -18.70
N ALA A 553 -40.38 16.37 -19.25
CA ALA A 553 -40.51 17.59 -20.04
C ALA A 553 -40.16 18.87 -19.25
N ASP A 554 -40.56 18.95 -17.97
CA ASP A 554 -40.29 20.11 -17.11
C ASP A 554 -38.78 20.20 -16.80
N VAL A 555 -38.15 19.05 -16.53
CA VAL A 555 -36.70 18.96 -16.31
C VAL A 555 -35.93 19.38 -17.58
N TYR A 556 -36.32 18.86 -18.74
CA TYR A 556 -35.71 19.19 -20.02
C TYR A 556 -35.84 20.69 -20.34
N GLN A 557 -37.02 21.28 -20.16
CA GLN A 557 -37.23 22.70 -20.37
C GLN A 557 -36.39 23.56 -19.42
N ALA A 558 -36.27 23.17 -18.15
CA ALA A 558 -35.43 23.85 -17.17
C ALA A 558 -33.94 23.79 -17.57
N LEU A 559 -33.45 22.64 -18.03
CA LEU A 559 -32.08 22.48 -18.53
C LEU A 559 -31.82 23.34 -19.77
N GLN A 560 -32.71 23.30 -20.76
CA GLN A 560 -32.64 24.11 -21.99
C GLN A 560 -32.59 25.61 -21.67
N THR A 561 -33.45 26.07 -20.76
CA THR A 561 -33.45 27.46 -20.30
C THR A 561 -32.11 27.85 -19.67
N ARG A 562 -31.50 26.96 -18.89
CA ARG A 562 -30.20 27.20 -18.26
C ARG A 562 -29.02 27.19 -19.25
N LEU A 563 -29.01 26.27 -20.20
CA LEU A 563 -27.91 26.13 -21.16
C LEU A 563 -27.95 27.20 -22.26
N TYR A 564 -29.16 27.57 -22.72
CA TYR A 564 -29.33 28.40 -23.91
C TYR A 564 -30.04 29.75 -23.66
N GLY A 565 -30.66 29.96 -22.49
CA GLY A 565 -31.52 31.13 -22.24
C GLY A 565 -30.79 32.45 -21.94
N THR A 566 -29.54 32.41 -21.46
CA THR A 566 -28.84 33.61 -20.96
C THR A 566 -27.53 33.98 -21.67
N SER A 567 -27.01 33.15 -22.59
CA SER A 567 -25.69 33.41 -23.22
C SER A 567 -25.53 32.77 -24.59
N ARG A 568 -24.83 33.44 -25.53
CA ARG A 568 -24.46 32.89 -26.85
C ARG A 568 -23.41 31.76 -26.78
N ARG A 569 -22.85 31.48 -25.60
CA ARG A 569 -21.83 30.45 -25.38
C ARG A 569 -22.26 29.54 -24.24
N LEU A 570 -22.20 28.23 -24.50
CA LEU A 570 -22.46 27.21 -23.50
C LEU A 570 -21.44 27.32 -22.34
N PRO A 571 -21.89 27.19 -21.08
CA PRO A 571 -21.00 27.24 -19.93
C PRO A 571 -20.01 26.07 -19.96
N VAL A 572 -18.77 26.31 -19.54
CA VAL A 572 -17.73 25.26 -19.41
C VAL A 572 -18.08 24.29 -18.27
N ARG A 573 -18.67 24.83 -17.21
CA ARG A 573 -19.13 24.11 -16.01
C ARG A 573 -20.39 24.81 -15.50
N SER A 574 -21.37 24.03 -15.05
CA SER A 574 -22.58 24.55 -14.41
C SER A 574 -22.83 23.81 -13.10
N THR A 575 -23.42 24.54 -12.15
CA THR A 575 -23.89 24.00 -10.89
C THR A 575 -25.38 24.27 -10.79
N PHE A 576 -26.15 23.22 -10.52
CA PHE A 576 -27.59 23.30 -10.27
C PHE A 576 -27.78 22.99 -8.79
N GLY A 577 -28.52 23.85 -8.08
CA GLY A 577 -28.72 23.68 -6.63
C GLY A 577 -27.40 23.57 -5.86
N ARG A 578 -27.36 22.67 -4.88
CA ARG A 578 -26.17 22.37 -4.07
C ARG A 578 -25.57 20.99 -4.39
N ARG A 579 -26.27 20.15 -5.15
CA ARG A 579 -26.02 18.71 -5.25
C ARG A 579 -25.45 18.32 -6.60
N PHE A 580 -25.83 19.06 -7.65
CA PHE A 580 -25.35 18.80 -9.00
C PHE A 580 -24.30 19.81 -9.46
N THR A 581 -23.15 19.29 -9.90
CA THR A 581 -22.19 20.04 -10.72
C THR A 581 -21.78 19.21 -11.92
N GLY A 582 -21.83 19.78 -13.11
CA GLY A 582 -21.52 19.10 -14.36
C GLY A 582 -20.75 19.97 -15.34
N ARG A 583 -19.97 19.33 -16.21
CA ARG A 583 -19.17 19.99 -17.26
C ARG A 583 -19.95 20.09 -18.55
N ARG A 584 -19.51 20.96 -19.46
CA ARG A 584 -20.16 21.17 -20.76
C ARG A 584 -20.48 19.87 -21.51
N ALA A 585 -19.54 18.92 -21.58
CA ALA A 585 -19.75 17.64 -22.28
C ALA A 585 -20.87 16.81 -21.63
N GLU A 586 -20.85 16.70 -20.30
CA GLU A 586 -21.90 16.02 -19.55
C GLU A 586 -23.25 16.73 -19.65
N LEU A 587 -23.27 18.06 -19.57
CA LEU A 587 -24.50 18.85 -19.70
C LEU A 587 -25.16 18.69 -21.06
N LEU A 588 -24.37 18.66 -22.13
CA LEU A 588 -24.86 18.37 -23.48
C LEU A 588 -25.37 16.95 -23.63
N ARG A 589 -24.80 15.99 -22.88
CA ARG A 589 -25.32 14.63 -22.86
C ARG A 589 -26.61 14.51 -22.08
N LEU A 590 -26.73 15.15 -20.92
CA LEU A 590 -27.98 15.16 -20.16
C LEU A 590 -29.10 15.78 -21.01
N ASP A 591 -28.78 16.78 -21.83
CA ASP A 591 -29.68 17.36 -22.83
C ASP A 591 -30.14 16.31 -23.86
N GLU A 592 -29.21 15.57 -24.47
CA GLU A 592 -29.49 14.50 -25.42
C GLU A 592 -30.33 13.37 -24.79
N GLU A 593 -29.92 12.87 -23.61
CA GLU A 593 -30.59 11.79 -22.89
C GLU A 593 -32.02 12.17 -22.48
N LEU A 594 -32.25 13.39 -21.99
CA LEU A 594 -33.59 13.90 -21.68
C LEU A 594 -34.45 14.05 -22.95
N SER A 595 -33.87 14.56 -24.04
CA SER A 595 -34.58 14.73 -25.30
C SER A 595 -35.01 13.40 -25.94
N SER A 596 -34.26 12.32 -25.68
CA SER A 596 -34.56 10.98 -26.19
C SER A 596 -35.81 10.35 -25.56
N GLY A 597 -36.20 10.79 -24.35
CA GLY A 597 -37.28 10.18 -23.57
C GLY A 597 -36.99 8.77 -23.03
N ARG A 598 -35.76 8.25 -23.20
CA ARG A 598 -35.36 6.89 -22.80
C ARG A 598 -35.60 6.60 -21.30
N TRP A 599 -35.48 7.63 -20.47
CA TRP A 599 -35.48 7.52 -19.00
C TRP A 599 -36.82 7.85 -18.35
N THR A 600 -37.86 8.08 -19.14
CA THR A 600 -39.21 8.33 -18.65
C THR A 600 -40.11 7.13 -18.83
N ASP A 601 -41.05 6.93 -17.92
CA ASP A 601 -42.10 5.92 -18.08
C ASP A 601 -43.10 6.28 -19.20
N SER A 602 -44.12 5.42 -19.39
CA SER A 602 -45.19 5.65 -20.37
C SER A 602 -46.00 6.93 -20.15
N HIS A 603 -45.89 7.56 -18.98
CA HIS A 603 -46.54 8.82 -18.62
C HIS A 603 -45.59 10.02 -18.70
N GLY A 604 -44.35 9.83 -19.18
CA GLY A 604 -43.35 10.89 -19.28
C GLY A 604 -42.74 11.27 -17.92
N MET A 605 -42.83 10.39 -16.92
CA MET A 605 -42.31 10.62 -15.58
C MET A 605 -40.92 10.00 -15.41
N LEU A 606 -39.98 10.79 -14.90
CA LEU A 606 -38.66 10.37 -14.44
C LEU A 606 -38.78 9.95 -12.97
N HIS A 607 -38.39 8.72 -12.66
CA HIS A 607 -38.48 8.14 -11.32
C HIS A 607 -37.13 8.16 -10.59
N HIS A 608 -37.19 8.10 -9.25
CA HIS A 608 -36.00 7.84 -8.45
C HIS A 608 -35.37 6.49 -8.89
N PRO A 609 -34.04 6.39 -9.05
CA PRO A 609 -33.40 5.20 -9.62
C PRO A 609 -33.50 3.95 -8.74
N TYR A 610 -33.74 4.12 -7.45
CA TYR A 610 -33.77 3.05 -6.44
C TYR A 610 -35.08 3.00 -5.68
N THR A 611 -35.34 1.87 -5.03
CA THR A 611 -36.44 1.63 -4.11
C THR A 611 -36.58 2.76 -3.08
N ILE A 612 -37.82 3.25 -2.95
CA ILE A 612 -38.20 4.39 -2.10
C ILE A 612 -38.82 3.90 -0.78
N PRO A 613 -38.95 4.76 0.25
CA PRO A 613 -39.55 4.37 1.53
C PRO A 613 -40.97 3.79 1.39
N ASP A 614 -41.27 2.73 2.15
CA ASP A 614 -42.54 2.00 2.16
C ASP A 614 -43.36 2.19 3.44
N GLN A 615 -42.81 2.86 4.46
CA GLN A 615 -43.49 3.15 5.72
C GLN A 615 -43.85 4.63 5.83
N GLU A 616 -45.04 4.92 6.36
CA GLU A 616 -45.47 6.28 6.64
C GLU A 616 -44.59 6.91 7.73
N ARG A 617 -44.26 8.20 7.57
CA ARG A 617 -43.66 9.00 8.65
C ARG A 617 -44.64 9.10 9.82
N ARG A 618 -44.48 8.24 10.81
CA ARG A 618 -45.18 8.33 12.10
C ARG A 618 -44.56 9.43 12.95
N PRO A 619 -45.29 10.01 13.93
CA PRO A 619 -44.74 11.01 14.85
C PRO A 619 -43.58 10.49 15.74
N GLN A 620 -43.28 9.20 15.72
CA GLN A 620 -42.15 8.55 16.39
C GLN A 620 -40.96 8.25 15.46
N VAL A 621 -40.99 8.70 14.20
CA VAL A 621 -39.89 8.55 13.24
C VAL A 621 -38.85 9.63 13.51
N GLU A 622 -37.74 9.25 14.13
CA GLU A 622 -36.62 10.15 14.42
C GLU A 622 -35.59 10.15 13.28
N TRP A 623 -35.50 9.06 12.50
CA TRP A 623 -34.42 8.86 11.53
C TRP A 623 -34.92 8.41 10.14
N VAL A 624 -34.08 8.60 9.11
CA VAL A 624 -34.46 8.35 7.70
C VAL A 624 -34.74 6.87 7.42
N TRP A 625 -34.01 5.95 8.07
CA TRP A 625 -34.19 4.52 7.90
C TRP A 625 -35.49 3.99 8.51
N ASP A 626 -36.09 4.69 9.49
CA ASP A 626 -37.39 4.30 10.08
C ASP A 626 -38.54 4.32 9.07
N THR A 627 -38.32 4.92 7.89
CA THR A 627 -39.31 4.94 6.80
C THR A 627 -39.23 3.71 5.89
N TYR A 628 -38.32 2.78 6.17
CA TYR A 628 -38.15 1.53 5.41
C TYR A 628 -38.49 0.31 6.26
N SER A 629 -39.23 -0.65 5.71
CA SER A 629 -39.21 -2.01 6.26
C SER A 629 -37.85 -2.67 6.03
N ALA A 630 -37.47 -3.64 6.86
CA ALA A 630 -36.18 -4.34 6.74
C ALA A 630 -35.97 -4.94 5.33
N GLU A 631 -37.03 -5.48 4.72
CA GLU A 631 -36.98 -6.05 3.38
C GLU A 631 -36.84 -4.98 2.29
N ASN A 632 -37.52 -3.84 2.45
CA ASN A 632 -37.41 -2.73 1.51
C ASN A 632 -36.03 -2.06 1.60
N LEU A 633 -35.46 -1.99 2.80
CA LEU A 633 -34.09 -1.52 3.03
C LEU A 633 -33.05 -2.48 2.43
N ARG A 634 -33.25 -3.80 2.59
CA ARG A 634 -32.43 -4.84 1.95
C ARG A 634 -32.43 -4.68 0.43
N LEU A 635 -33.61 -4.52 -0.18
CA LEU A 635 -33.77 -4.34 -1.62
C LEU A 635 -33.14 -3.03 -2.12
N CYS A 636 -33.34 -1.93 -1.39
CA CYS A 636 -32.72 -0.64 -1.70
C CYS A 636 -31.18 -0.75 -1.69
N THR A 637 -30.64 -1.37 -0.64
CA THR A 637 -29.19 -1.64 -0.50
C THR A 637 -28.67 -2.48 -1.66
N GLU A 638 -29.39 -3.53 -2.04
CA GLU A 638 -29.00 -4.42 -3.15
C GLU A 638 -28.95 -3.67 -4.49
N GLN A 639 -29.95 -2.84 -4.78
CA GLN A 639 -29.98 -2.04 -6.01
C GLN A 639 -28.86 -1.01 -6.06
N ILE A 640 -28.59 -0.32 -4.94
CA ILE A 640 -27.53 0.68 -4.85
C ILE A 640 -26.16 0.04 -5.00
N LEU A 641 -25.87 -1.05 -4.30
CA LEU A 641 -24.58 -1.74 -4.41
C LEU A 641 -24.38 -2.36 -5.80
N THR A 642 -25.44 -2.84 -6.44
CA THR A 642 -25.39 -3.32 -7.84
C THR A 642 -25.02 -2.19 -8.78
N ALA A 643 -25.72 -1.05 -8.68
CA ALA A 643 -25.39 0.14 -9.45
C ALA A 643 -23.97 0.65 -9.16
N ALA A 644 -23.51 0.61 -7.91
CA ALA A 644 -22.17 1.04 -7.53
C ALA A 644 -21.08 0.17 -8.19
N VAL A 645 -21.25 -1.15 -8.21
CA VAL A 645 -20.29 -2.05 -8.89
C VAL A 645 -20.30 -1.84 -10.41
N GLU A 646 -21.47 -1.61 -11.01
CA GLU A 646 -21.58 -1.24 -12.43
C GLU A 646 -20.84 0.08 -12.75
N ILE A 647 -21.05 1.11 -11.93
CA ILE A 647 -20.40 2.42 -12.08
C ILE A 647 -18.89 2.30 -11.88
N TYR A 648 -18.44 1.58 -10.85
CA TYR A 648 -17.03 1.33 -10.59
C TYR A 648 -16.36 0.61 -11.76
N ALA A 649 -16.98 -0.46 -12.27
CA ALA A 649 -16.45 -1.18 -13.43
C ALA A 649 -16.33 -0.25 -14.66
N ALA A 650 -17.35 0.59 -14.90
CA ALA A 650 -17.31 1.57 -15.98
C ALA A 650 -16.22 2.64 -15.79
N LEU A 651 -15.98 3.11 -14.55
CA LEU A 651 -14.86 4.01 -14.23
C LEU A 651 -13.52 3.38 -14.57
N VAL A 652 -13.29 2.15 -14.12
CA VAL A 652 -12.03 1.44 -14.37
C VAL A 652 -11.83 1.18 -15.87
N ASP A 653 -12.83 0.61 -16.54
CA ASP A 653 -12.70 0.25 -17.95
C ASP A 653 -12.56 1.48 -18.87
N THR A 654 -13.20 2.60 -18.52
CA THR A 654 -13.14 3.83 -19.33
C THR A 654 -11.87 4.66 -19.05
N TRP A 655 -11.52 4.85 -17.78
CA TRP A 655 -10.51 5.85 -17.38
C TRP A 655 -9.20 5.23 -16.90
N PHE A 656 -9.22 4.01 -16.38
CA PHE A 656 -8.05 3.33 -15.79
C PHE A 656 -7.83 1.90 -16.30
N PRO A 657 -7.97 1.62 -17.61
CA PRO A 657 -7.92 0.24 -18.12
C PRO A 657 -6.57 -0.43 -17.83
N HIS A 658 -5.48 0.33 -17.82
CA HIS A 658 -4.12 -0.16 -17.56
C HIS A 658 -3.81 -0.40 -16.08
N LEU A 659 -4.70 -0.03 -15.16
CA LEU A 659 -4.54 -0.29 -13.72
C LEU A 659 -5.37 -1.48 -13.25
N LYS A 660 -6.21 -2.07 -14.10
CA LYS A 660 -7.19 -3.09 -13.72
C LYS A 660 -6.61 -4.26 -12.93
N GLU A 661 -5.40 -4.71 -13.27
CA GLU A 661 -4.71 -5.84 -12.60
C GLU A 661 -4.12 -5.46 -11.22
N THR A 662 -3.98 -4.16 -10.94
CA THR A 662 -3.41 -3.59 -9.71
C THR A 662 -4.43 -2.87 -8.82
N LEU A 663 -5.59 -2.49 -9.34
CA LEU A 663 -6.68 -1.92 -8.53
C LEU A 663 -7.33 -3.04 -7.72
N GLY A 664 -7.47 -2.83 -6.42
CA GLY A 664 -7.88 -3.90 -5.51
C GLY A 664 -9.25 -4.50 -5.85
N LEU A 665 -10.28 -3.69 -6.08
CA LEU A 665 -11.61 -4.23 -6.38
C LEU A 665 -11.68 -4.78 -7.82
N ALA A 666 -11.05 -4.11 -8.79
CA ALA A 666 -11.08 -4.54 -10.18
C ALA A 666 -10.29 -5.83 -10.44
N SER A 667 -9.15 -6.00 -9.80
CA SER A 667 -8.30 -7.20 -9.96
C SER A 667 -8.86 -8.43 -9.24
N ALA A 668 -9.82 -8.23 -8.32
CA ALA A 668 -10.58 -9.30 -7.70
C ALA A 668 -11.73 -9.81 -8.58
N ALA A 669 -12.14 -9.06 -9.61
CA ALA A 669 -13.25 -9.42 -10.48
C ALA A 669 -12.85 -10.55 -11.46
N PRO A 670 -13.75 -11.50 -11.80
CA PRO A 670 -15.14 -11.57 -11.36
C PRO A 670 -15.32 -11.99 -9.89
N ALA A 671 -16.21 -11.30 -9.17
CA ALA A 671 -16.43 -11.52 -7.75
C ALA A 671 -17.89 -11.30 -7.32
N THR A 672 -18.32 -12.04 -6.30
CA THR A 672 -19.57 -11.81 -5.59
C THR A 672 -19.32 -10.91 -4.38
N LEU A 673 -20.01 -9.78 -4.31
CA LEU A 673 -20.05 -8.92 -3.13
C LEU A 673 -21.25 -9.31 -2.26
N ILE A 674 -20.97 -9.80 -1.06
CA ILE A 674 -21.98 -10.17 -0.07
C ILE A 674 -22.07 -9.07 0.97
N ALA A 675 -23.26 -8.50 1.15
CA ALA A 675 -23.56 -7.53 2.19
C ALA A 675 -24.43 -8.19 3.27
N ASP A 676 -23.91 -8.37 4.47
CA ASP A 676 -24.71 -8.75 5.63
C ASP A 676 -25.22 -7.46 6.28
N LEU A 677 -26.54 -7.26 6.31
CA LEU A 677 -27.23 -6.06 6.77
C LEU A 677 -27.99 -6.35 8.07
N TYR A 678 -27.62 -5.67 9.14
CA TYR A 678 -28.32 -5.65 10.41
C TYR A 678 -29.24 -4.43 10.48
N THR A 679 -30.51 -4.68 10.82
CA THR A 679 -31.51 -3.62 11.06
C THR A 679 -31.96 -3.68 12.53
N PRO A 680 -31.68 -2.65 13.34
CA PRO A 680 -32.05 -2.66 14.75
C PRO A 680 -33.57 -2.64 14.94
N PRO A 681 -34.09 -3.23 16.04
CA PRO A 681 -35.50 -3.17 16.37
C PRO A 681 -35.93 -1.73 16.69
N LEU A 682 -37.19 -1.39 16.35
CA LEU A 682 -37.75 -0.06 16.57
C LEU A 682 -37.83 0.28 18.08
N GLY A 683 -37.10 1.30 18.56
CA GLY A 683 -37.28 1.88 19.89
C GLY A 683 -36.11 2.69 20.47
N GLY A 684 -36.29 4.01 20.61
CA GLY A 684 -35.76 4.88 21.68
C GLY A 684 -34.25 5.25 21.74
N THR A 685 -33.34 4.44 21.21
CA THR A 685 -31.90 4.75 21.13
C THR A 685 -31.46 4.94 19.68
N TYR A 686 -30.46 5.80 19.44
CA TYR A 686 -29.82 5.92 18.12
C TYR A 686 -29.02 4.64 17.85
N ASP A 687 -29.68 3.67 17.24
CA ASP A 687 -29.04 2.48 16.69
C ASP A 687 -29.24 2.54 15.16
N PRO A 688 -28.19 2.89 14.38
CA PRO A 688 -28.28 2.92 12.93
C PRO A 688 -28.24 1.48 12.37
N PRO A 689 -28.76 1.25 11.16
CA PRO A 689 -28.48 0.00 10.45
C PRO A 689 -26.97 -0.16 10.26
N LEU A 690 -26.49 -1.40 10.33
CA LEU A 690 -25.07 -1.72 10.15
C LEU A 690 -24.92 -2.74 9.03
N MET A 691 -23.87 -2.60 8.25
CA MET A 691 -23.59 -3.42 7.08
C MET A 691 -22.15 -3.90 7.10
N ARG A 692 -21.98 -5.18 6.78
CA ARG A 692 -20.69 -5.83 6.59
C ARG A 692 -20.55 -6.29 5.14
N LEU A 693 -19.55 -5.77 4.43
CA LEU A 693 -19.29 -6.16 3.05
C LEU A 693 -18.18 -7.21 2.95
N ASN A 694 -18.39 -8.25 2.14
CA ASN A 694 -17.45 -9.34 1.92
C ASN A 694 -17.31 -9.60 0.42
N LEU A 695 -16.07 -9.61 -0.08
CA LEU A 695 -15.79 -9.94 -1.48
C LEU A 695 -15.35 -11.40 -1.63
N ARG A 696 -16.06 -12.18 -2.45
CA ARG A 696 -15.74 -13.59 -2.73
C ARG A 696 -15.47 -13.80 -4.21
N PRO A 697 -14.44 -14.59 -4.60
CA PRO A 697 -14.27 -15.01 -5.99
C PRO A 697 -15.53 -15.67 -6.54
N SER A 698 -15.87 -15.38 -7.79
CA SER A 698 -17.02 -15.97 -8.45
C SER A 698 -16.77 -16.08 -9.95
N SER A 699 -17.62 -16.82 -10.67
CA SER A 699 -17.57 -16.87 -12.14
C SER A 699 -18.18 -15.62 -12.80
N SER A 700 -18.94 -14.81 -12.05
CA SER A 700 -19.55 -13.57 -12.51
C SER A 700 -19.66 -12.54 -11.38
N ASN A 701 -19.73 -11.25 -11.76
CA ASN A 701 -20.03 -10.19 -10.83
C ASN A 701 -21.47 -10.30 -10.35
N SER A 702 -21.67 -10.39 -9.04
CA SER A 702 -23.00 -10.47 -8.43
C SER A 702 -23.01 -9.80 -7.06
N ILE A 703 -24.15 -9.23 -6.69
CA ILE A 703 -24.39 -8.68 -5.37
C ILE A 703 -25.36 -9.59 -4.64
N THR A 704 -25.18 -9.77 -3.33
CA THR A 704 -26.15 -10.46 -2.50
C THR A 704 -26.25 -9.76 -1.16
N VAL A 705 -27.43 -9.25 -0.82
CA VAL A 705 -27.69 -8.63 0.48
C VAL A 705 -28.51 -9.57 1.36
N ARG A 706 -28.01 -9.87 2.56
CA ARG A 706 -28.62 -10.79 3.54
C ARG A 706 -28.98 -10.02 4.80
N LEU A 707 -30.19 -10.21 5.30
CA LEU A 707 -30.55 -9.70 6.63
C LEU A 707 -29.97 -10.62 7.69
N VAL A 708 -29.26 -10.06 8.69
CA VAL A 708 -28.78 -10.79 9.86
C VAL A 708 -29.69 -10.55 11.06
N ALA A 709 -29.88 -11.58 11.88
CA ALA A 709 -30.85 -11.56 12.98
C ALA A 709 -30.36 -10.76 14.19
N SER A 710 -29.05 -10.71 14.41
CA SER A 710 -28.44 -10.03 15.54
C SER A 710 -27.16 -9.29 15.16
N LEU A 711 -26.74 -8.36 16.02
CA LEU A 711 -25.45 -7.68 15.88
C LEU A 711 -24.29 -8.67 16.01
N GLU A 712 -24.41 -9.69 16.87
CA GLU A 712 -23.38 -10.73 17.06
C GLU A 712 -23.11 -11.51 15.77
N ASP A 713 -24.14 -11.78 14.97
CA ASP A 713 -24.00 -12.45 13.66
C ASP A 713 -23.18 -11.63 12.67
N LEU A 714 -23.18 -10.30 12.80
CA LEU A 714 -22.38 -9.39 11.99
C LEU A 714 -20.88 -9.49 12.36
N TYR A 715 -20.55 -9.78 13.62
CA TYR A 715 -19.18 -9.98 14.09
C TYR A 715 -18.71 -11.44 13.98
N ALA A 716 -19.62 -12.40 13.76
CA ALA A 716 -19.26 -13.81 13.62
C ALA A 716 -18.31 -14.02 12.43
N PRO A 717 -17.28 -14.89 12.55
CA PRO A 717 -16.36 -15.18 11.46
C PRO A 717 -17.16 -15.61 10.22
N ALA A 718 -16.86 -15.03 9.06
CA ALA A 718 -17.51 -15.46 7.83
C ALA A 718 -17.32 -16.98 7.68
N PRO A 719 -18.39 -17.78 7.50
CA PRO A 719 -18.23 -19.22 7.37
C PRO A 719 -17.39 -19.50 6.13
N ASN A 720 -16.19 -20.03 6.35
CA ASN A 720 -15.30 -20.53 5.30
C ASN A 720 -16.05 -21.62 4.56
N GLY A 721 -16.51 -21.32 3.34
CA GLY A 721 -17.12 -22.34 2.51
C GLY A 721 -16.06 -23.36 2.10
N ALA A 722 -16.43 -24.62 1.92
CA ALA A 722 -15.55 -25.62 1.30
C ALA A 722 -15.02 -25.18 -0.09
N ALA A 723 -15.67 -24.19 -0.73
CA ALA A 723 -15.24 -23.54 -1.97
C ALA A 723 -14.06 -22.56 -1.79
N ASP A 724 -13.78 -22.02 -0.60
CA ASP A 724 -12.62 -21.13 -0.35
C ASP A 724 -11.28 -21.88 -0.41
N ARG A 725 -11.30 -23.22 -0.38
CA ARG A 725 -10.09 -24.07 -0.54
C ARG A 725 -9.70 -24.27 -2.00
N ALA A 726 -10.61 -24.01 -2.94
CA ALA A 726 -10.35 -24.03 -4.38
C ALA A 726 -10.10 -22.60 -4.87
N GLN A 727 -9.09 -21.92 -4.32
CA GLN A 727 -8.72 -20.58 -4.77
C GLN A 727 -8.27 -20.65 -6.23
N THR A 728 -9.09 -20.13 -7.15
CA THR A 728 -8.56 -19.43 -8.31
C THR A 728 -7.57 -18.39 -7.79
N ALA A 729 -6.34 -18.38 -8.32
CA ALA A 729 -5.29 -17.47 -7.88
C ALA A 729 -5.83 -16.03 -7.91
N LYS A 730 -6.14 -15.48 -6.74
CA LYS A 730 -6.49 -14.06 -6.59
C LYS A 730 -5.24 -13.27 -6.98
N SER A 731 -5.41 -12.19 -7.74
CA SER A 731 -4.30 -11.25 -7.94
C SER A 731 -3.74 -10.86 -6.56
N PRO A 732 -2.40 -10.83 -6.38
CA PRO A 732 -1.79 -10.36 -5.13
C PRO A 732 -1.97 -8.85 -4.91
N TRP A 733 -2.67 -8.16 -5.83
CA TRP A 733 -3.10 -6.77 -5.71
C TRP A 733 -4.61 -6.58 -5.50
N ALA A 734 -5.42 -7.67 -5.49
CA ALA A 734 -6.83 -7.64 -5.11
C ALA A 734 -7.10 -7.00 -3.72
N ARG A 735 -8.32 -6.55 -3.42
CA ARG A 735 -8.62 -6.12 -2.04
C ARG A 735 -8.53 -7.31 -1.08
N PRO A 736 -8.08 -7.09 0.18
CA PRO A 736 -8.33 -8.04 1.24
C PRO A 736 -9.83 -8.35 1.27
N SER A 737 -10.20 -9.61 1.49
CA SER A 737 -11.61 -9.98 1.66
C SER A 737 -12.13 -9.67 3.08
N THR A 738 -11.40 -8.85 3.85
CA THR A 738 -11.66 -8.57 5.25
C THR A 738 -12.91 -7.70 5.42
N PRO A 739 -14.00 -8.20 5.99
CA PRO A 739 -15.17 -7.36 6.15
C PRO A 739 -14.95 -6.18 7.10
N ALA A 740 -15.25 -4.97 6.67
CA ALA A 740 -15.45 -3.83 7.57
C ALA A 740 -16.95 -3.67 7.87
N ILE A 741 -17.28 -3.42 9.14
CA ILE A 741 -18.65 -3.08 9.56
C ILE A 741 -18.79 -1.57 9.50
N SER A 742 -19.85 -1.09 8.86
CA SER A 742 -20.10 0.34 8.63
C SER A 742 -21.60 0.64 8.61
N GLU A 743 -21.97 1.90 8.84
CA GLU A 743 -23.32 2.37 8.52
C GLU A 743 -23.50 2.39 6.99
N PRO A 744 -24.62 1.88 6.44
CA PRO A 744 -24.84 1.90 5.01
C PRO A 744 -25.10 3.34 4.53
N GLU A 745 -24.25 3.85 3.64
CA GLU A 745 -24.36 5.19 3.04
C GLU A 745 -25.39 5.25 1.90
N ILE A 746 -26.48 4.50 2.04
CA ILE A 746 -27.53 4.32 1.03
C ILE A 746 -28.57 5.45 1.05
N PHE A 747 -28.55 6.30 2.07
CA PHE A 747 -29.50 7.41 2.26
C PHE A 747 -29.00 8.75 1.72
N ASP A 748 -27.81 8.79 1.11
CA ASP A 748 -27.29 9.99 0.47
C ASP A 748 -28.04 10.31 -0.83
N GLU A 749 -27.73 11.44 -1.47
CA GLU A 749 -28.42 11.92 -2.66
C GLU A 749 -27.99 11.19 -3.94
N ALA A 750 -26.76 10.65 -3.94
CA ALA A 750 -26.14 9.92 -5.05
C ALA A 750 -25.36 8.69 -4.53
N PRO A 751 -26.02 7.77 -3.79
CA PRO A 751 -25.33 6.74 -3.04
C PRO A 751 -24.50 5.79 -3.92
N ALA A 752 -24.95 5.43 -5.13
CA ALA A 752 -24.21 4.48 -5.96
C ALA A 752 -22.94 5.11 -6.57
N ILE A 753 -23.05 6.32 -7.12
CA ILE A 753 -21.90 7.12 -7.55
C ILE A 753 -20.93 7.32 -6.38
N ARG A 754 -21.43 7.62 -5.17
CA ARG A 754 -20.58 7.84 -3.99
C ARG A 754 -19.79 6.59 -3.63
N TYR A 755 -20.43 5.42 -3.55
CA TYR A 755 -19.74 4.15 -3.32
C TYR A 755 -18.69 3.89 -4.40
N ALA A 756 -19.05 4.00 -5.68
CA ALA A 756 -18.15 3.71 -6.78
C ALA A 756 -16.91 4.62 -6.79
N TYR A 757 -17.08 5.92 -6.57
CA TYR A 757 -15.96 6.86 -6.48
C TYR A 757 -15.12 6.68 -5.23
N ALA A 758 -15.72 6.34 -4.10
CA ALA A 758 -14.97 6.06 -2.89
C ALA A 758 -14.12 4.79 -3.03
N TRP A 759 -14.66 3.73 -3.67
CA TRP A 759 -13.89 2.52 -3.99
C TRP A 759 -12.76 2.81 -4.99
N LEU A 760 -13.02 3.60 -6.04
CA LEU A 760 -11.97 4.02 -6.98
C LEU A 760 -10.88 4.82 -6.26
N HIS A 761 -11.27 5.79 -5.43
CA HIS A 761 -10.33 6.65 -4.71
C HIS A 761 -9.43 5.82 -3.79
N GLU A 762 -10.01 4.87 -3.06
CA GLU A 762 -9.29 3.95 -2.20
C GLU A 762 -8.30 3.07 -3.00
N ASP A 763 -8.72 2.49 -4.12
CA ASP A 763 -7.82 1.68 -4.95
C ASP A 763 -6.65 2.51 -5.53
N LEU A 764 -6.91 3.76 -5.94
CA LEU A 764 -5.86 4.66 -6.41
C LEU A 764 -4.94 5.10 -5.26
N HIS A 765 -5.47 5.32 -4.06
CA HIS A 765 -4.70 5.70 -2.88
C HIS A 765 -3.68 4.62 -2.50
N ARG A 766 -4.08 3.34 -2.54
CA ARG A 766 -3.20 2.18 -2.27
C ARG A 766 -2.03 2.04 -3.25
N LEU A 767 -2.21 2.54 -4.47
CA LEU A 767 -1.16 2.60 -5.48
C LEU A 767 -0.37 3.92 -5.43
N HIS A 768 -0.66 4.78 -4.45
CA HIS A 768 -0.09 6.12 -4.29
C HIS A 768 -0.34 7.02 -5.51
N LEU A 769 -1.48 6.82 -6.17
CA LEU A 769 -2.01 7.65 -7.26
C LEU A 769 -3.01 8.71 -6.76
N THR A 770 -3.27 8.77 -5.45
CA THR A 770 -3.89 9.91 -4.76
C THR A 770 -3.17 10.17 -3.43
N GLY A 771 -3.01 11.45 -3.07
CA GLY A 771 -2.24 11.84 -1.88
C GLY A 771 -2.93 11.55 -0.55
N GLU A 772 -4.25 11.45 -0.54
CA GLU A 772 -5.05 11.10 0.62
C GLU A 772 -6.12 10.08 0.20
N GLY A 773 -6.59 9.27 1.15
CA GLY A 773 -7.73 8.38 0.96
C GLY A 773 -9.08 9.13 0.97
N PRO A 774 -10.20 8.43 0.76
CA PRO A 774 -11.54 9.02 0.78
C PRO A 774 -11.88 9.60 2.16
N ARG A 775 -11.99 10.94 2.27
CA ARG A 775 -12.21 11.66 3.54
C ARG A 775 -13.57 11.43 4.23
N THR A 776 -14.58 10.93 3.51
CA THR A 776 -15.99 11.07 3.94
C THR A 776 -16.84 9.81 3.80
N ALA A 777 -16.31 8.71 3.27
CA ALA A 777 -17.10 7.51 3.02
C ALA A 777 -16.60 6.32 3.82
N SER A 778 -17.39 5.84 4.80
CA SER A 778 -17.16 4.50 5.35
C SER A 778 -17.67 3.50 4.32
N THR A 779 -16.81 3.16 3.36
CA THR A 779 -17.27 2.41 2.18
C THR A 779 -17.68 0.97 2.49
N GLY A 780 -17.45 0.50 3.73
CA GLY A 780 -17.73 -0.86 4.21
C GLY A 780 -16.88 -1.94 3.54
N LEU A 781 -16.26 -1.64 2.40
CA LEU A 781 -15.22 -2.44 1.78
C LEU A 781 -13.89 -2.13 2.48
N PRO A 782 -13.13 -3.16 2.84
CA PRO A 782 -11.77 -2.99 3.35
C PRO A 782 -10.83 -2.38 2.33
#